data_AF-A0A920KVA8-F1
#
_entry.id   AF-A0A920KVA8-F1
#
_cell.length_a   1.000
_cell.length_b   1.000
_cell.length_c   1.000
_cell.angle_alpha   90.00
_cell.angle_beta   90.00
_cell.angle_gamma   90.00
#
_symmetry.space_group_name_H-M   'P 1'
#
loop_
_entity.id
_entity.type
_entity.pdbx_description
1 polymer ?
#
loop_
_entity_poly.entity_id
_entity_poly.type
_entity_poly.pdbx_seq_one_letter_code
_entity_poly.pdbx_strand_id
1 'polypeptide(L)'
;MSYIYIKSPIVSILTVFVFLIYCFPTFSAVKIKGGVITSAEILKTQKPEPRNDLIFNLNDFDKTHLEQKLTLEEAIRFENRIGFGAPYDRVKRYIGKTRKEAIDLVINELENYQDNFEWPNWKDNYIPTSFIEQGLERSKRSCRISSFRTDLEFKWSRAILSNKVPQFEKLALFWLDHFSVAFDEYNQTHSFVQHLEFIRKNSIGKFDDFLRQSIMDPAIIVYLNNEQSTTQKPNENLAREFLELFSLGEGNYSENEIKNLAKKLPGNGINHVSQNFQLFKYKISGQTLSAFGQDFQSADEFIDLVISHPAFGEFISKKFYNEFVDLNDPSAEDLAILVSTLRKYDFSIIKLLKATISLRKFWDNNNRLTLVKSPIELVYGTARTTGVQGWKKQNNLSWLLFLSKDFGQDLFNPPNIAGWPTGKEWLSGQFLEKRMSKLKTHFSYNNLMKTYKTETAIGNEINSKKIADEYEYNVGLEKFYSNTLKDQLAVETIVINWIPKDFETRKWAEINVGFYGVKLNDKFWDGINIRFGTDINSKKKQKYKHLNRVELHHGYSFPDIFKSWEGSWISSWNGHYSWNSSFPEGPRTQNFNAKSKSERLLLIRLLQTMEHLIDNETFSPYLDSNVYVKEWLKARISETKIKKWNLEDNIQNTKVYSLLYPAYDTQYKKFDCGPKRAGIDFAAVRSVGDNFRLLLSSKFLEDKNFSLNKLLLPDLDLGLNDEDFQSILSYEGYQLK
;
A
#
# COMPACT_ATOMS: atom_id res chain seq x y z
N MET A 1 33.29 38.51 -35.89
CA MET A 1 33.33 39.74 -36.70
C MET A 1 32.30 39.62 -37.81
N SER A 2 31.34 40.54 -37.82
CA SER A 2 30.58 41.02 -38.99
C SER A 2 29.56 40.08 -39.66
N TYR A 3 28.30 40.28 -39.27
CA TYR A 3 27.07 40.45 -40.08
C TYR A 3 27.10 40.15 -41.59
N ILE A 4 26.01 39.56 -42.10
CA ILE A 4 25.06 40.19 -43.05
C ILE A 4 23.75 39.38 -43.13
N TYR A 5 22.64 40.12 -42.98
CA TYR A 5 21.24 39.75 -43.21
C TYR A 5 20.92 39.65 -44.72
N ILE A 6 19.92 38.86 -45.12
CA ILE A 6 18.86 39.26 -46.10
C ILE A 6 17.65 38.32 -45.98
N LYS A 7 16.46 38.92 -46.19
CA LYS A 7 15.08 38.51 -45.94
C LYS A 7 14.53 37.45 -46.94
N SER A 8 13.82 36.42 -46.41
CA SER A 8 12.40 36.02 -46.61
C SER A 8 11.74 36.05 -48.01
N PRO A 9 10.66 35.27 -48.34
CA PRO A 9 10.04 34.08 -47.71
C PRO A 9 9.67 32.93 -48.70
N ILE A 10 9.03 31.90 -48.12
CA ILE A 10 8.01 30.98 -48.68
C ILE A 10 8.49 29.56 -49.05
N VAL A 11 7.83 28.59 -48.37
CA VAL A 11 7.50 27.20 -48.73
C VAL A 11 8.19 26.11 -47.89
N SER A 12 7.34 25.41 -47.11
CA SER A 12 7.48 24.05 -46.54
C SER A 12 8.45 23.88 -45.37
N ILE A 13 7.97 23.86 -44.11
CA ILE A 13 7.33 22.70 -43.46
C ILE A 13 8.05 21.39 -43.78
N LEU A 14 9.21 21.17 -43.14
CA LEU A 14 9.63 19.89 -42.58
C LEU A 14 10.94 20.11 -41.81
N THR A 15 11.09 19.45 -40.66
CA THR A 15 12.37 19.23 -39.94
C THR A 15 12.87 20.32 -38.98
N VAL A 16 12.23 20.45 -37.82
CA VAL A 16 12.95 20.65 -36.53
C VAL A 16 12.14 19.96 -35.43
N PHE A 17 12.43 18.69 -35.13
CA PHE A 17 12.10 18.05 -33.85
C PHE A 17 12.96 16.79 -33.68
N VAL A 18 14.28 16.98 -33.57
CA VAL A 18 15.18 15.97 -33.01
C VAL A 18 16.20 16.73 -32.15
N PHE A 19 16.42 16.23 -30.93
CA PHE A 19 17.23 16.78 -29.83
C PHE A 19 16.49 17.52 -28.72
N LEU A 20 15.73 16.77 -27.90
CA LEU A 20 15.67 16.86 -26.44
C LEU A 20 14.69 15.80 -25.89
N ILE A 21 15.07 14.53 -25.90
CA ILE A 21 14.42 13.48 -25.11
C ILE A 21 15.52 12.62 -24.50
N TYR A 22 16.00 13.01 -23.33
CA TYR A 22 16.57 12.11 -22.32
C TYR A 22 16.45 12.81 -20.96
N CYS A 23 15.94 12.07 -19.98
CA CYS A 23 15.75 12.42 -18.57
C CYS A 23 14.56 13.32 -18.19
N PHE A 24 13.39 12.70 -17.99
CA PHE A 24 12.49 13.01 -16.87
C PHE A 24 11.90 11.69 -16.34
N PRO A 25 11.68 11.55 -15.01
CA PRO A 25 11.06 10.36 -14.43
C PRO A 25 9.60 10.27 -14.91
N THR A 26 9.19 9.07 -15.31
CA THR A 26 7.82 8.72 -15.64
C THR A 26 6.97 8.74 -14.37
N PHE A 27 6.46 9.91 -13.99
CA PHE A 27 5.17 9.94 -13.31
C PHE A 27 4.13 9.58 -14.37
N SER A 28 3.49 8.42 -14.24
CA SER A 28 2.33 8.08 -15.04
C SER A 28 1.22 9.07 -14.65
N ALA A 29 1.08 10.13 -15.44
CA ALA A 29 0.02 11.09 -15.25
C ALA A 29 -1.31 10.36 -15.45
N VAL A 30 -2.04 10.15 -14.35
CA VAL A 30 -3.51 10.04 -14.38
C VAL A 30 -3.97 11.11 -15.36
N LYS A 31 -4.65 10.74 -16.45
CA LYS A 31 -5.29 11.71 -17.33
C LYS A 31 -6.41 12.36 -16.51
N ILE A 32 -6.07 13.45 -15.83
CA ILE A 32 -7.00 14.29 -15.08
C ILE A 32 -8.01 14.84 -16.11
N LYS A 33 -9.16 14.19 -16.26
CA LYS A 33 -10.36 14.76 -16.86
C LYS A 33 -11.13 15.65 -15.86
N GLY A 34 -10.43 16.24 -14.89
CA GLY A 34 -11.04 17.05 -13.83
C GLY A 34 -11.58 18.36 -14.36
N GLY A 35 -12.90 18.47 -14.47
CA GLY A 35 -13.59 19.76 -14.54
C GLY A 35 -13.56 20.45 -13.17
N VAL A 36 -13.64 21.79 -13.15
CA VAL A 36 -13.79 22.53 -11.90
C VAL A 36 -15.20 22.29 -11.35
N ILE A 37 -15.34 21.55 -10.25
CA ILE A 37 -16.62 21.42 -9.54
C ILE A 37 -16.84 22.66 -8.66
N THR A 38 -17.99 23.31 -8.79
CA THR A 38 -18.48 24.22 -7.76
C THR A 38 -19.23 23.41 -6.70
N SER A 39 -18.87 23.59 -5.42
CA SER A 39 -19.43 22.81 -4.29
C SER A 39 -20.93 23.06 -4.05
N ALA A 40 -21.58 23.97 -4.78
CA ALA A 40 -22.92 24.47 -4.49
C ALA A 40 -24.05 23.81 -5.30
N GLU A 41 -23.77 23.24 -6.48
CA GLU A 41 -24.84 22.73 -7.34
C GLU A 41 -25.25 21.30 -6.99
N ILE A 42 -26.56 21.09 -6.85
CA ILE A 42 -27.16 19.75 -6.76
C ILE A 42 -27.30 19.23 -8.19
N LEU A 43 -26.52 18.21 -8.52
CA LEU A 43 -26.51 17.62 -9.86
C LEU A 43 -27.62 16.58 -9.96
N LYS A 44 -28.46 16.70 -11.00
CA LYS A 44 -29.54 15.74 -11.26
C LYS A 44 -28.98 14.42 -11.77
N THR A 45 -29.56 13.33 -11.30
CA THR A 45 -29.22 11.97 -11.71
C THR A 45 -30.45 11.25 -12.24
N GLN A 46 -30.26 10.17 -12.97
CA GLN A 46 -31.34 9.38 -13.56
C GLN A 46 -31.35 7.97 -12.99
N LYS A 47 -32.55 7.39 -12.91
CA LYS A 47 -32.67 5.99 -12.52
C LYS A 47 -32.06 5.11 -13.62
N PRO A 48 -31.23 4.12 -13.26
CA PRO A 48 -30.63 3.21 -14.24
C PRO A 48 -31.67 2.30 -14.88
N GLU A 49 -31.40 1.90 -16.12
CA GLU A 49 -32.22 0.93 -16.84
C GLU A 49 -32.12 -0.47 -16.22
N PRO A 50 -33.22 -1.26 -16.20
CA PRO A 50 -33.18 -2.65 -15.75
C PRO A 50 -32.26 -3.52 -16.62
N ARG A 51 -31.55 -4.46 -15.98
CA ARG A 51 -30.67 -5.45 -16.64
C ARG A 51 -31.21 -6.86 -16.51
N ASN A 52 -32.27 -7.14 -17.27
CA ASN A 52 -32.93 -8.45 -17.28
C ASN A 52 -32.04 -9.55 -17.89
N ASP A 53 -31.08 -9.15 -18.73
CA ASP A 53 -30.04 -10.02 -19.30
C ASP A 53 -29.09 -10.61 -18.25
N LEU A 54 -29.02 -10.04 -17.05
CA LEU A 54 -28.18 -10.53 -15.94
C LEU A 54 -28.95 -11.44 -14.96
N ILE A 55 -30.21 -11.78 -15.25
CA ILE A 55 -31.06 -12.59 -14.39
C ILE A 55 -31.11 -14.02 -14.92
N PHE A 56 -30.71 -14.98 -14.07
CA PHE A 56 -30.76 -16.41 -14.36
C PHE A 56 -31.39 -17.17 -13.19
N ASN A 57 -32.30 -18.10 -13.50
CA ASN A 57 -32.86 -19.01 -12.50
C ASN A 57 -31.86 -20.13 -12.21
N LEU A 58 -31.13 -20.02 -11.09
CA LEU A 58 -30.06 -20.97 -10.71
C LEU A 58 -30.50 -22.44 -10.55
N ASN A 59 -31.80 -22.73 -10.55
CA ASN A 59 -32.31 -24.10 -10.60
C ASN A 59 -32.16 -24.74 -12.00
N ASP A 60 -32.10 -23.92 -13.05
CA ASP A 60 -32.00 -24.35 -14.44
C ASP A 60 -30.55 -24.61 -14.87
N PHE A 61 -29.59 -24.34 -13.98
CA PHE A 61 -28.16 -24.60 -14.23
C PHE A 61 -27.90 -26.09 -14.43
N ASP A 62 -27.38 -26.46 -15.61
CA ASP A 62 -26.96 -27.82 -15.93
C ASP A 62 -25.78 -28.25 -15.05
N LYS A 63 -26.03 -29.27 -14.22
CA LYS A 63 -25.03 -29.86 -13.29
C LYS A 63 -24.51 -31.21 -13.76
N THR A 64 -24.99 -31.72 -14.91
CA THR A 64 -24.67 -33.09 -15.35
C THR A 64 -23.18 -33.29 -15.58
N HIS A 65 -22.47 -32.28 -16.08
CA HIS A 65 -21.01 -32.35 -16.28
C HIS A 65 -20.23 -32.42 -14.97
N LEU A 66 -20.82 -32.02 -13.83
CA LEU A 66 -20.15 -32.00 -12.53
C LEU A 66 -19.99 -33.40 -11.91
N GLU A 67 -20.75 -34.39 -12.40
CA GLU A 67 -20.65 -35.79 -11.95
C GLU A 67 -19.51 -36.56 -12.66
N GLN A 68 -18.83 -35.93 -13.62
CA GLN A 68 -17.67 -36.52 -14.29
C GLN A 68 -16.48 -36.62 -13.32
N LYS A 69 -15.81 -37.79 -13.33
CA LYS A 69 -14.63 -38.04 -12.49
C LYS A 69 -13.37 -37.42 -13.09
N LEU A 70 -12.55 -36.81 -12.24
CA LEU A 70 -11.31 -36.18 -12.63
C LEU A 70 -10.25 -37.24 -12.96
N THR A 71 -9.75 -37.14 -14.19
CA THR A 71 -8.46 -37.72 -14.59
C THR A 71 -7.29 -37.00 -13.89
N LEU A 72 -6.08 -37.55 -14.02
CA LEU A 72 -4.86 -36.88 -13.55
C LEU A 72 -4.69 -35.50 -14.20
N GLU A 73 -4.86 -35.40 -15.51
CA GLU A 73 -4.70 -34.14 -16.26
C GLU A 73 -5.71 -33.08 -15.83
N GLU A 74 -6.98 -33.47 -15.67
CA GLU A 74 -8.02 -32.56 -15.16
C GLU A 74 -7.74 -32.11 -13.72
N ALA A 75 -7.23 -33.00 -12.86
CA ALA A 75 -6.83 -32.63 -11.50
C ALA A 75 -5.66 -31.63 -11.48
N ILE A 76 -4.69 -31.79 -12.38
CA ILE A 76 -3.56 -30.85 -12.53
C ILE A 76 -4.05 -29.49 -13.03
N ARG A 77 -4.91 -29.48 -14.06
CA ARG A 77 -5.49 -28.25 -14.61
C ARG A 77 -6.34 -27.53 -13.58
N PHE A 78 -7.20 -28.27 -12.86
CA PHE A 78 -8.05 -27.72 -11.80
C PHE A 78 -7.21 -27.01 -10.75
N GLU A 79 -6.20 -27.67 -10.18
CA GLU A 79 -5.34 -27.08 -9.14
C GLU A 79 -4.54 -25.88 -9.65
N ASN A 80 -3.99 -25.95 -10.87
CA ASN A 80 -3.24 -24.85 -11.48
C ASN A 80 -4.09 -23.59 -11.70
N ARG A 81 -5.38 -23.74 -12.02
CA ARG A 81 -6.28 -22.61 -12.29
C ARG A 81 -6.68 -21.87 -11.04
N ILE A 82 -6.95 -22.60 -9.97
CA ILE A 82 -7.57 -22.03 -8.78
C ILE A 82 -6.56 -21.63 -7.70
N GLY A 83 -5.30 -22.04 -7.82
CA GLY A 83 -4.24 -21.73 -6.85
C GLY A 83 -2.89 -21.43 -7.51
N PHE A 84 -1.81 -21.66 -6.77
CA PHE A 84 -0.43 -21.45 -7.24
C PHE A 84 0.24 -22.79 -7.57
N GLY A 85 0.37 -23.09 -8.86
CA GLY A 85 0.96 -24.34 -9.34
C GLY A 85 0.10 -25.56 -9.00
N ALA A 86 0.64 -26.75 -9.24
CA ALA A 86 -0.03 -28.03 -9.01
C ALA A 86 0.93 -29.05 -8.34
N PRO A 87 1.30 -28.82 -7.06
CA PRO A 87 2.12 -29.78 -6.33
C PRO A 87 1.46 -31.16 -6.25
N TYR A 88 2.26 -32.21 -6.33
CA TYR A 88 1.79 -33.60 -6.30
C TYR A 88 0.80 -33.89 -5.16
N ASP A 89 1.14 -33.48 -3.93
CA ASP A 89 0.31 -33.73 -2.74
C ASP A 89 -1.06 -33.02 -2.80
N ARG A 90 -1.18 -31.95 -3.59
CA ARG A 90 -2.44 -31.26 -3.85
C ARG A 90 -3.24 -31.98 -4.92
N VAL A 91 -2.62 -32.25 -6.07
CA VAL A 91 -3.26 -32.88 -7.25
C VAL A 91 -3.87 -34.24 -6.91
N LYS A 92 -3.13 -35.11 -6.21
CA LYS A 92 -3.57 -36.48 -5.92
C LYS A 92 -4.89 -36.58 -5.14
N ARG A 93 -5.29 -35.50 -4.47
CA ARG A 93 -6.54 -35.43 -3.70
C ARG A 93 -7.78 -35.43 -4.57
N TYR A 94 -7.66 -35.02 -5.83
CA TYR A 94 -8.80 -34.86 -6.74
C TYR A 94 -9.01 -36.06 -7.68
N ILE A 95 -7.97 -36.86 -7.90
CA ILE A 95 -8.00 -37.95 -8.87
C ILE A 95 -9.10 -38.95 -8.50
N GLY A 96 -9.98 -39.25 -9.45
CA GLY A 96 -11.10 -40.17 -9.28
C GLY A 96 -12.31 -39.60 -8.53
N LYS A 97 -12.22 -38.38 -7.98
CA LYS A 97 -13.38 -37.63 -7.45
C LYS A 97 -14.19 -37.05 -8.59
N THR A 98 -15.48 -36.83 -8.38
CA THR A 98 -16.27 -36.02 -9.32
C THR A 98 -15.82 -34.55 -9.28
N ARG A 99 -16.08 -33.79 -10.34
CA ARG A 99 -15.82 -32.34 -10.36
C ARG A 99 -16.50 -31.64 -9.20
N LYS A 100 -17.74 -32.02 -8.90
CA LYS A 100 -18.47 -31.52 -7.74
C LYS A 100 -17.74 -31.79 -6.43
N GLU A 101 -17.30 -33.02 -6.19
CA GLU A 101 -16.56 -33.38 -4.98
C GLU A 101 -15.23 -32.63 -4.86
N ALA A 102 -14.52 -32.42 -5.97
CA ALA A 102 -13.28 -31.64 -5.99
C ALA A 102 -13.52 -30.15 -5.67
N ILE A 103 -14.56 -29.56 -6.25
CA ILE A 103 -15.01 -28.19 -5.97
C ILE A 103 -15.43 -28.05 -4.50
N ASP A 104 -16.28 -28.94 -4.00
CA ASP A 104 -16.78 -28.88 -2.62
C ASP A 104 -15.65 -29.01 -1.60
N LEU A 105 -14.63 -29.82 -1.89
CA LEU A 105 -13.43 -29.92 -1.07
C LEU A 105 -12.67 -28.59 -1.00
N VAL A 106 -12.49 -27.89 -2.12
CA VAL A 106 -11.80 -26.58 -2.16
C VAL A 106 -12.60 -25.52 -1.42
N ILE A 107 -13.92 -25.48 -1.66
CA ILE A 107 -14.80 -24.51 -1.01
C ILE A 107 -14.83 -24.73 0.49
N ASN A 108 -14.89 -25.98 0.95
CA ASN A 108 -14.82 -26.28 2.38
C ASN A 108 -13.47 -25.89 2.99
N GLU A 109 -12.35 -26.05 2.27
CA GLU A 109 -11.06 -25.54 2.76
C GLU A 109 -11.06 -24.02 2.93
N LEU A 110 -11.60 -23.28 1.97
CA LEU A 110 -11.69 -21.82 2.03
C LEU A 110 -12.62 -21.34 3.16
N GLU A 111 -13.81 -21.96 3.30
CA GLU A 111 -14.79 -21.59 4.34
C GLU A 111 -14.24 -21.83 5.76
N ASN A 112 -13.34 -22.79 5.93
CA ASN A 112 -12.70 -23.09 7.22
C ASN A 112 -11.28 -22.51 7.34
N TYR A 113 -10.82 -21.75 6.35
CA TYR A 113 -9.46 -21.21 6.36
C TYR A 113 -9.36 -20.02 7.32
N GLN A 114 -8.32 -20.03 8.15
CA GLN A 114 -7.91 -18.89 8.94
C GLN A 114 -6.55 -18.42 8.44
N ASP A 115 -6.49 -17.16 8.03
CA ASP A 115 -5.24 -16.59 7.55
C ASP A 115 -4.23 -16.45 8.69
N ASN A 116 -3.10 -17.14 8.54
CA ASN A 116 -2.00 -17.17 9.51
C ASN A 116 -0.78 -16.39 9.00
N PHE A 117 -1.01 -15.39 8.16
CA PHE A 117 0.04 -14.55 7.60
C PHE A 117 0.94 -13.97 8.70
N GLU A 118 2.24 -14.22 8.60
CA GLU A 118 3.22 -13.71 9.55
C GLU A 118 3.58 -12.25 9.23
N TRP A 119 2.85 -11.32 9.84
CA TRP A 119 3.19 -9.89 9.75
C TRP A 119 4.61 -9.60 10.28
N PRO A 120 5.31 -8.63 9.70
CA PRO A 120 6.63 -8.26 10.17
C PRO A 120 6.56 -7.51 11.51
N ASN A 121 7.50 -7.78 12.41
CA ASN A 121 7.51 -7.21 13.78
C ASN A 121 7.54 -5.68 13.81
N TRP A 122 8.08 -5.04 12.77
CA TRP A 122 8.16 -3.60 12.71
C TRP A 122 6.80 -2.93 12.50
N LYS A 123 5.80 -3.65 12.01
CA LYS A 123 4.43 -3.12 11.82
C LYS A 123 3.92 -2.41 13.08
N ASP A 124 4.15 -3.00 14.25
CA ASP A 124 3.59 -2.52 15.51
C ASP A 124 4.61 -1.74 16.37
N ASN A 125 5.91 -1.84 16.05
CA ASN A 125 7.00 -1.34 16.90
C ASN A 125 7.86 -0.25 16.25
N TYR A 126 7.60 0.11 14.99
CA TYR A 126 8.35 1.13 14.26
C TYR A 126 7.49 2.39 14.07
N ILE A 127 8.02 3.54 14.48
CA ILE A 127 7.36 4.82 14.25
C ILE A 127 7.60 5.26 12.79
N PRO A 128 6.56 5.58 12.02
CA PRO A 128 6.73 6.02 10.63
C PRO A 128 7.54 7.32 10.53
N THR A 129 8.33 7.46 9.45
CA THR A 129 9.20 8.64 9.26
C THR A 129 8.66 9.64 8.23
N SER A 130 7.49 9.41 7.63
CA SER A 130 6.90 10.30 6.61
C SER A 130 6.72 11.73 7.11
N PHE A 131 6.30 11.93 8.36
CA PHE A 131 6.06 13.26 8.92
C PHE A 131 7.34 14.07 9.19
N ILE A 132 8.51 13.42 9.12
CA ILE A 132 9.84 14.04 9.22
C ILE A 132 10.66 13.93 7.94
N GLU A 133 10.06 13.44 6.85
CA GLU A 133 10.76 13.12 5.61
C GLU A 133 11.47 14.33 4.99
N GLN A 134 10.81 15.48 4.95
CA GLN A 134 11.41 16.69 4.37
C GLN A 134 12.72 17.08 5.07
N GLY A 135 12.79 16.92 6.39
CA GLY A 135 14.00 17.19 7.14
C GLY A 135 15.06 16.11 6.98
N LEU A 136 14.66 14.84 6.82
CA LEU A 136 15.57 13.73 6.50
C LEU A 136 16.21 13.90 5.11
N GLU A 137 15.41 14.22 4.09
CA GLU A 137 15.88 14.44 2.71
C GLU A 137 16.86 15.60 2.62
N ARG A 138 16.54 16.75 3.24
CA ARG A 138 17.46 17.89 3.29
C ARG A 138 18.74 17.49 3.99
N SER A 139 18.61 16.80 5.10
CA SER A 139 19.72 16.21 5.82
C SER A 139 20.33 15.02 5.10
N LYS A 140 20.04 14.74 3.81
CA LYS A 140 20.60 13.61 3.03
C LYS A 140 20.62 12.27 3.80
N ARG A 141 19.67 12.09 4.72
CA ARG A 141 19.56 10.92 5.59
C ARG A 141 18.52 9.99 4.99
N SER A 142 18.95 8.84 4.50
CA SER A 142 18.05 7.82 3.99
C SER A 142 17.66 6.84 5.10
N CYS A 143 16.35 6.64 5.29
CA CYS A 143 15.78 5.58 6.13
C CYS A 143 15.43 4.32 5.33
N ARG A 144 15.82 4.24 4.04
CA ARG A 144 15.65 3.06 3.17
C ARG A 144 14.22 2.48 3.20
N ILE A 145 13.21 3.31 2.95
CA ILE A 145 11.79 2.89 3.03
C ILE A 145 11.47 1.66 2.16
N SER A 146 12.09 1.54 0.98
CA SER A 146 11.96 0.37 0.11
C SER A 146 12.34 -0.96 0.76
N SER A 147 13.14 -0.93 1.83
CA SER A 147 13.51 -2.13 2.58
C SER A 147 12.32 -2.73 3.35
N PHE A 148 11.36 -1.92 3.80
CA PHE A 148 10.12 -2.41 4.42
C PHE A 148 9.25 -3.13 3.40
N ARG A 149 9.15 -2.60 2.17
CA ARG A 149 8.49 -3.27 1.05
C ARG A 149 9.12 -4.63 0.78
N THR A 150 10.45 -4.67 0.69
CA THR A 150 11.19 -5.93 0.50
C THR A 150 10.93 -6.96 1.60
N ASP A 151 10.81 -6.54 2.87
CA ASP A 151 10.45 -7.45 3.96
C ASP A 151 9.03 -8.02 3.79
N LEU A 152 8.04 -7.16 3.47
CA LEU A 152 6.67 -7.61 3.16
C LEU A 152 6.64 -8.55 1.95
N GLU A 153 7.41 -8.25 0.90
CA GLU A 153 7.49 -9.08 -0.32
C GLU A 153 7.99 -10.49 0.04
N PHE A 154 8.98 -10.60 0.94
CA PHE A 154 9.46 -11.90 1.42
C PHE A 154 8.45 -12.62 2.30
N LYS A 155 7.71 -11.91 3.17
CA LYS A 155 6.61 -12.51 3.95
C LYS A 155 5.51 -13.05 3.04
N TRP A 156 5.11 -12.29 2.03
CA TRP A 156 4.13 -12.73 1.03
C TRP A 156 4.64 -13.88 0.16
N SER A 157 5.92 -13.84 -0.24
CA SER A 157 6.57 -14.94 -0.95
C SER A 157 6.48 -16.25 -0.18
N ARG A 158 6.72 -16.21 1.15
CA ARG A 158 6.57 -17.38 2.01
C ARG A 158 5.12 -17.85 2.06
N ALA A 159 4.16 -16.94 2.23
CA ALA A 159 2.74 -17.27 2.24
C ALA A 159 2.31 -18.03 0.97
N ILE A 160 2.62 -17.51 -0.22
CA ILE A 160 2.32 -18.19 -1.51
C ILE A 160 2.91 -19.61 -1.54
N LEU A 161 4.15 -19.77 -1.12
CA LEU A 161 4.86 -21.04 -1.19
C LEU A 161 4.35 -22.07 -0.17
N SER A 162 4.12 -21.69 1.10
CA SER A 162 3.79 -22.64 2.17
C SER A 162 2.31 -22.78 2.51
N ASN A 163 1.43 -21.87 2.06
CA ASN A 163 0.03 -21.91 2.45
C ASN A 163 -0.64 -23.21 1.96
N LYS A 164 -1.35 -23.91 2.84
CA LYS A 164 -2.04 -25.18 2.52
C LYS A 164 -3.30 -24.98 1.68
N VAL A 165 -3.84 -23.75 1.66
CA VAL A 165 -4.98 -23.30 0.87
C VAL A 165 -4.50 -22.24 -0.13
N PRO A 166 -3.76 -22.64 -1.19
CA PRO A 166 -3.21 -21.68 -2.17
C PRO A 166 -4.29 -20.88 -2.91
N GLN A 167 -5.54 -21.35 -2.90
CA GLN A 167 -6.69 -20.63 -3.42
C GLN A 167 -6.92 -19.31 -2.68
N PHE A 168 -6.66 -19.27 -1.37
CA PHE A 168 -6.73 -18.04 -0.59
C PHE A 168 -5.69 -17.03 -1.08
N GLU A 169 -4.45 -17.45 -1.27
CA GLU A 169 -3.39 -16.56 -1.77
C GLU A 169 -3.70 -16.07 -3.19
N LYS A 170 -4.31 -16.91 -4.04
CA LYS A 170 -4.69 -16.52 -5.41
C LYS A 170 -5.79 -15.46 -5.38
N LEU A 171 -6.82 -15.64 -4.54
CA LEU A 171 -7.84 -14.61 -4.31
C LEU A 171 -7.23 -13.34 -3.72
N ALA A 172 -6.31 -13.45 -2.75
CA ALA A 172 -5.66 -12.29 -2.15
C ALA A 172 -4.85 -11.49 -3.18
N LEU A 173 -4.14 -12.14 -4.10
CA LEU A 173 -3.44 -11.46 -5.19
C LEU A 173 -4.41 -10.82 -6.19
N PHE A 174 -5.51 -11.51 -6.54
CA PHE A 174 -6.56 -10.96 -7.39
C PHE A 174 -7.17 -9.69 -6.79
N TRP A 175 -7.46 -9.68 -5.49
CA TRP A 175 -8.03 -8.50 -4.82
C TRP A 175 -7.01 -7.39 -4.61
N LEU A 176 -5.74 -7.72 -4.37
CA LEU A 176 -4.64 -6.75 -4.36
C LEU A 176 -4.49 -6.04 -5.71
N ASP A 177 -4.70 -6.76 -6.82
CA ASP A 177 -4.72 -6.19 -8.16
C ASP A 177 -5.98 -5.37 -8.45
N HIS A 178 -7.14 -5.79 -7.91
CA HIS A 178 -8.39 -5.07 -8.10
C HIS A 178 -8.43 -3.72 -7.34
N PHE A 179 -8.00 -3.71 -6.09
CA PHE A 179 -7.92 -2.51 -5.25
C PHE A 179 -6.49 -1.97 -5.22
N SER A 180 -5.91 -1.76 -6.40
CA SER A 180 -4.46 -1.60 -6.51
C SER A 180 -3.92 -0.29 -5.95
N VAL A 181 -2.76 -0.35 -5.29
CA VAL A 181 -1.99 0.83 -4.88
C VAL A 181 -0.50 0.50 -5.05
N ALA A 182 0.29 1.45 -5.53
CA ALA A 182 1.74 1.26 -5.69
C ALA A 182 2.50 1.83 -4.49
N PHE A 183 3.23 0.96 -3.78
CA PHE A 183 3.98 1.31 -2.58
C PHE A 183 4.96 2.46 -2.81
N ASP A 184 5.65 2.48 -3.95
CA ASP A 184 6.70 3.47 -4.24
C ASP A 184 6.16 4.85 -4.63
N GLU A 185 4.86 4.98 -4.93
CA GLU A 185 4.25 6.27 -5.31
C GLU A 185 4.00 7.18 -4.10
N TYR A 186 4.06 6.64 -2.88
CA TYR A 186 3.80 7.39 -1.66
C TYR A 186 4.60 6.82 -0.46
N ASN A 187 5.20 7.68 0.36
CA ASN A 187 6.07 7.26 1.48
C ASN A 187 5.30 6.89 2.76
N GLN A 188 4.21 6.12 2.65
CA GLN A 188 3.35 5.72 3.78
C GLN A 188 3.34 4.20 4.01
N THR A 189 4.47 3.67 4.50
CA THR A 189 4.70 2.24 4.75
C THR A 189 3.60 1.54 5.57
N HIS A 190 3.10 2.16 6.64
CA HIS A 190 2.07 1.52 7.49
C HIS A 190 0.67 1.64 6.89
N SER A 191 0.42 2.66 6.06
CA SER A 191 -0.80 2.70 5.24
C SER A 191 -0.83 1.51 4.27
N PHE A 192 0.31 1.17 3.65
CA PHE A 192 0.39 -0.01 2.79
C PHE A 192 0.23 -1.34 3.57
N VAL A 193 0.73 -1.43 4.81
CA VAL A 193 0.49 -2.63 5.63
C VAL A 193 -0.99 -2.79 5.94
N GLN A 194 -1.68 -1.71 6.32
CA GLN A 194 -3.13 -1.71 6.51
C GLN A 194 -3.88 -2.11 5.23
N HIS A 195 -3.39 -1.68 4.07
CA HIS A 195 -3.93 -2.10 2.79
C HIS A 195 -3.83 -3.61 2.59
N LEU A 196 -2.66 -4.22 2.83
CA LEU A 196 -2.51 -5.67 2.77
C LEU A 196 -3.43 -6.39 3.78
N GLU A 197 -3.60 -5.85 4.99
CA GLU A 197 -4.53 -6.39 5.99
C GLU A 197 -5.98 -6.34 5.49
N PHE A 198 -6.39 -5.20 4.92
CA PHE A 198 -7.68 -5.02 4.27
C PHE A 198 -7.90 -6.04 3.16
N ILE A 199 -6.93 -6.24 2.25
CA ILE A 199 -7.03 -7.23 1.17
C ILE A 199 -7.21 -8.63 1.74
N ARG A 200 -6.30 -9.08 2.61
CA ARG A 200 -6.28 -10.45 3.12
C ARG A 200 -7.52 -10.76 3.95
N LYS A 201 -7.92 -9.84 4.84
CA LYS A 201 -9.11 -10.01 5.70
C LYS A 201 -10.38 -10.22 4.89
N ASN A 202 -10.53 -9.52 3.76
CA ASN A 202 -11.77 -9.56 2.98
C ASN A 202 -11.74 -10.58 1.83
N SER A 203 -10.57 -11.16 1.48
CA SER A 203 -10.35 -12.00 0.29
C SER A 203 -11.32 -13.17 0.08
N ILE A 204 -11.91 -13.68 1.16
CA ILE A 204 -12.90 -14.77 1.15
C ILE A 204 -14.24 -14.38 1.78
N GLY A 205 -14.42 -13.09 2.08
CA GLY A 205 -15.63 -12.53 2.67
C GLY A 205 -16.67 -12.16 1.61
N LYS A 206 -17.22 -10.95 1.76
CA LYS A 206 -18.21 -10.40 0.84
C LYS A 206 -17.65 -9.20 0.08
N PHE A 207 -18.12 -9.02 -1.15
CA PHE A 207 -17.65 -7.93 -2.00
C PHE A 207 -18.17 -6.56 -1.54
N ASP A 208 -19.32 -6.48 -0.88
CA ASP A 208 -19.82 -5.24 -0.29
C ASP A 208 -18.92 -4.73 0.85
N ASP A 209 -18.46 -5.63 1.73
CA ASP A 209 -17.49 -5.30 2.79
C ASP A 209 -16.18 -4.75 2.23
N PHE A 210 -15.73 -5.27 1.09
CA PHE A 210 -14.57 -4.75 0.34
C PHE A 210 -14.79 -3.31 -0.12
N LEU A 211 -15.94 -3.02 -0.73
CA LEU A 211 -16.27 -1.68 -1.22
C LEU A 211 -16.39 -0.67 -0.09
N ARG A 212 -17.02 -1.03 1.02
CA ARG A 212 -17.13 -0.13 2.18
C ARG A 212 -15.78 0.17 2.81
N GLN A 213 -14.93 -0.83 2.94
CA GLN A 213 -13.59 -0.65 3.51
C GLN A 213 -12.63 0.08 2.56
N SER A 214 -12.79 -0.02 1.23
CA SER A 214 -11.87 0.61 0.27
C SER A 214 -11.86 2.15 0.37
N ILE A 215 -13.01 2.78 0.66
CA ILE A 215 -13.09 4.24 0.86
C ILE A 215 -12.53 4.72 2.20
N MET A 216 -12.16 3.78 3.09
CA MET A 216 -11.53 4.01 4.39
C MET A 216 -10.08 3.53 4.45
N ASP A 217 -9.60 2.85 3.40
CA ASP A 217 -8.24 2.33 3.35
C ASP A 217 -7.22 3.47 3.23
N PRO A 218 -6.27 3.62 4.18
CA PRO A 218 -5.30 4.71 4.18
C PRO A 218 -4.45 4.81 2.92
N ALA A 219 -4.09 3.66 2.33
CA ALA A 219 -3.29 3.63 1.11
C ALA A 219 -4.08 4.16 -0.08
N ILE A 220 -5.31 3.67 -0.29
CA ILE A 220 -6.22 4.16 -1.35
C ILE A 220 -6.50 5.66 -1.17
N ILE A 221 -6.77 6.10 0.06
CA ILE A 221 -7.02 7.51 0.38
C ILE A 221 -5.86 8.40 -0.09
N VAL A 222 -4.62 8.04 0.23
CA VAL A 222 -3.43 8.81 -0.15
C VAL A 222 -3.14 8.70 -1.64
N TYR A 223 -3.19 7.48 -2.20
CA TYR A 223 -2.91 7.22 -3.61
C TYR A 223 -3.83 8.03 -4.53
N LEU A 224 -5.09 8.18 -4.13
CA LEU A 224 -6.12 8.92 -4.87
C LEU A 224 -6.33 10.35 -4.33
N ASN A 225 -5.43 10.84 -3.48
CA ASN A 225 -5.38 12.21 -2.95
C ASN A 225 -6.68 12.66 -2.25
N ASN A 226 -7.42 11.74 -1.60
CA ASN A 226 -8.65 12.07 -0.89
C ASN A 226 -8.39 12.78 0.44
N GLU A 227 -7.21 12.64 1.04
CA GLU A 227 -6.80 13.35 2.26
C GLU A 227 -6.75 14.88 2.05
N GLN A 228 -6.51 15.32 0.81
CA GLN A 228 -6.54 16.71 0.37
C GLN A 228 -7.96 17.21 0.06
N SER A 229 -8.94 16.30 -0.05
CA SER A 229 -10.33 16.60 -0.37
C SER A 229 -10.99 17.39 0.76
N THR A 230 -11.76 18.42 0.38
CA THR A 230 -12.53 19.26 1.31
C THR A 230 -13.92 19.53 0.75
N THR A 231 -14.86 19.93 1.61
CA THR A 231 -16.22 20.33 1.16
C THR A 231 -16.20 21.46 0.14
N GLN A 232 -15.22 22.36 0.22
CA GLN A 232 -15.09 23.50 -0.71
C GLN A 232 -14.37 23.13 -2.00
N LYS A 233 -13.49 22.14 -1.95
CA LYS A 233 -12.71 21.64 -3.08
C LYS A 233 -12.68 20.11 -3.05
N PRO A 234 -13.79 19.45 -3.47
CA PRO A 234 -13.85 18.00 -3.53
C PRO A 234 -12.86 17.47 -4.57
N ASN A 235 -12.18 16.37 -4.26
CA ASN A 235 -11.36 15.62 -5.21
C ASN A 235 -12.19 14.46 -5.78
N GLU A 236 -12.32 14.39 -7.10
CA GLU A 236 -13.11 13.37 -7.79
C GLU A 236 -12.42 12.01 -7.92
N ASN A 237 -11.08 11.94 -7.79
CA ASN A 237 -10.32 10.75 -8.15
C ASN A 237 -10.85 9.49 -7.46
N LEU A 238 -10.94 9.49 -6.12
CA LEU A 238 -11.45 8.32 -5.40
C LEU A 238 -12.89 7.96 -5.78
N ALA A 239 -13.76 8.95 -6.00
CA ALA A 239 -15.13 8.67 -6.44
C ALA A 239 -15.18 8.05 -7.86
N ARG A 240 -14.32 8.51 -8.76
CA ARG A 240 -14.20 8.01 -10.13
C ARG A 240 -13.70 6.58 -10.14
N GLU A 241 -12.56 6.31 -9.50
CA GLU A 241 -11.99 4.96 -9.45
C GLU A 241 -12.90 3.98 -8.69
N PHE A 242 -13.60 4.44 -7.65
CA PHE A 242 -14.58 3.61 -6.94
C PHE A 242 -15.70 3.12 -7.87
N LEU A 243 -16.26 4.00 -8.70
CA LEU A 243 -17.32 3.65 -9.65
C LEU A 243 -16.78 2.85 -10.84
N GLU A 244 -15.66 3.29 -11.41
CA GLU A 244 -15.08 2.77 -12.66
C GLU A 244 -14.34 1.46 -12.47
N LEU A 245 -13.42 1.39 -11.50
CA LEU A 245 -12.46 0.31 -11.36
C LEU A 245 -12.76 -0.62 -10.20
N PHE A 246 -13.51 -0.18 -9.19
CA PHE A 246 -13.79 -1.00 -8.01
C PHE A 246 -15.19 -1.60 -7.99
N SER A 247 -16.20 -0.98 -8.61
CA SER A 247 -17.60 -1.42 -8.44
C SER A 247 -18.34 -1.71 -9.75
N LEU A 248 -18.83 -0.68 -10.45
CA LEU A 248 -19.79 -0.82 -11.54
C LEU A 248 -19.14 -1.08 -12.90
N GLY A 249 -17.89 -0.68 -13.09
CA GLY A 249 -17.28 -0.67 -14.41
C GLY A 249 -17.71 0.54 -15.24
N GLU A 250 -16.87 0.92 -16.21
CA GLU A 250 -17.15 2.03 -17.13
C GLU A 250 -18.51 1.85 -17.84
N GLY A 251 -19.24 2.95 -18.02
CA GLY A 251 -20.52 3.00 -18.74
C GLY A 251 -21.78 2.77 -17.90
N ASN A 252 -21.64 2.46 -16.61
CA ASN A 252 -22.77 2.19 -15.69
C ASN A 252 -23.08 3.34 -14.70
N TYR A 253 -22.49 4.51 -14.90
CA TYR A 253 -22.69 5.72 -14.09
C TYR A 253 -22.50 6.97 -14.96
N SER A 254 -22.96 8.13 -14.51
CA SER A 254 -22.67 9.41 -15.16
C SER A 254 -21.62 10.20 -14.36
N GLU A 255 -21.11 11.27 -14.99
CA GLU A 255 -20.22 12.23 -14.33
C GLU A 255 -20.85 12.88 -13.08
N ASN A 256 -22.19 12.94 -13.01
CA ASN A 256 -22.87 13.52 -11.86
C ASN A 256 -22.78 12.62 -10.61
N GLU A 257 -22.80 11.29 -10.77
CA GLU A 257 -22.57 10.35 -9.66
C GLU A 257 -21.17 10.54 -9.07
N ILE A 258 -20.15 10.66 -9.92
CA ILE A 258 -18.76 10.89 -9.51
C ILE A 258 -18.68 12.17 -8.66
N LYS A 259 -19.22 13.28 -9.18
CA LYS A 259 -19.19 14.58 -8.50
C LYS A 259 -19.97 14.58 -7.19
N ASN A 260 -21.10 13.89 -7.13
CA ASN A 260 -21.92 13.83 -5.92
C ASN A 260 -21.28 12.93 -4.85
N LEU A 261 -20.69 11.79 -5.23
CA LEU A 261 -19.90 10.97 -4.30
C LEU A 261 -18.65 11.73 -3.80
N ALA A 262 -17.93 12.42 -4.69
CA ALA A 262 -16.74 13.20 -4.33
C ALA A 262 -17.01 14.26 -3.25
N LYS A 263 -18.24 14.82 -3.19
CA LYS A 263 -18.67 15.76 -2.14
C LYS A 263 -18.92 15.09 -0.77
N LYS A 264 -19.02 13.76 -0.72
CA LYS A 264 -19.27 12.95 0.49
C LYS A 264 -18.07 12.19 1.03
N LEU A 265 -16.99 12.08 0.26
CA LEU A 265 -15.72 11.49 0.70
C LEU A 265 -14.83 12.38 1.62
N PRO A 266 -14.96 13.72 1.67
CA PRO A 266 -14.18 14.54 2.59
C PRO A 266 -14.40 14.14 4.05
N GLY A 267 -13.30 13.94 4.78
CA GLY A 267 -13.32 13.45 6.16
C GLY A 267 -12.60 12.12 6.31
N ASN A 268 -12.65 11.25 5.31
CA ASN A 268 -11.83 10.05 5.25
C ASN A 268 -10.39 10.47 4.95
N GLY A 269 -9.53 10.44 5.96
CA GLY A 269 -8.14 10.87 5.85
C GLY A 269 -7.20 9.95 6.63
N ILE A 270 -5.96 10.41 6.79
CA ILE A 270 -4.93 9.70 7.54
C ILE A 270 -4.38 10.57 8.66
N ASN A 271 -3.90 9.94 9.72
CA ASN A 271 -2.96 10.58 10.63
C ASN A 271 -1.57 10.54 9.98
N HIS A 272 -0.92 11.68 9.76
CA HIS A 272 0.37 11.73 9.06
C HIS A 272 1.54 11.17 9.88
N VAL A 273 1.38 11.02 11.19
CA VAL A 273 2.40 10.45 12.08
C VAL A 273 2.29 8.94 12.13
N SER A 274 1.11 8.39 12.47
CA SER A 274 0.92 6.93 12.51
C SER A 274 0.62 6.29 11.16
N GLN A 275 0.24 7.08 10.16
CA GLN A 275 -0.21 6.66 8.83
C GLN A 275 -1.49 5.78 8.86
N ASN A 276 -2.20 5.78 9.99
CA ASN A 276 -3.46 5.06 10.15
C ASN A 276 -4.64 5.90 9.67
N PHE A 277 -5.75 5.21 9.35
CA PHE A 277 -7.01 5.87 9.05
C PHE A 277 -7.43 6.79 10.19
N GLN A 278 -7.88 8.00 9.85
CA GLN A 278 -8.45 8.95 10.79
C GLN A 278 -9.64 9.67 10.17
N LEU A 279 -10.79 9.57 10.82
CA LEU A 279 -12.00 10.28 10.41
C LEU A 279 -12.02 11.72 10.94
N PHE A 280 -12.03 12.68 10.03
CA PHE A 280 -12.14 14.11 10.32
C PHE A 280 -13.59 14.59 10.15
N LYS A 281 -14.44 14.36 11.15
CA LYS A 281 -15.90 14.63 11.10
C LYS A 281 -16.30 16.02 10.60
N TYR A 282 -15.52 17.04 10.91
CA TYR A 282 -15.77 18.44 10.52
C TYR A 282 -15.53 18.72 9.02
N LYS A 283 -14.87 17.81 8.30
CA LYS A 283 -14.75 17.85 6.84
C LYS A 283 -15.96 17.21 6.15
N ILE A 284 -16.85 16.50 6.85
CA ILE A 284 -17.96 15.78 6.23
C ILE A 284 -19.08 16.77 5.84
N SER A 285 -19.59 16.67 4.62
CA SER A 285 -20.74 17.45 4.17
C SER A 285 -22.05 16.91 4.72
N GLY A 286 -22.86 17.76 5.36
CA GLY A 286 -24.24 17.42 5.77
C GLY A 286 -25.31 17.58 4.68
N GLN A 287 -24.93 17.96 3.45
CA GLN A 287 -25.89 18.23 2.36
C GLN A 287 -26.50 16.94 1.79
N THR A 288 -27.82 16.82 1.66
CA THR A 288 -28.42 15.72 0.88
C THR A 288 -28.14 15.88 -0.61
N LEU A 289 -27.67 14.81 -1.26
CA LEU A 289 -27.38 14.75 -2.69
C LEU A 289 -28.15 13.59 -3.32
N SER A 290 -28.09 13.47 -4.65
CA SER A 290 -28.78 12.40 -5.39
C SER A 290 -27.82 11.59 -6.25
N ALA A 291 -28.05 10.28 -6.34
CA ALA A 291 -27.35 9.34 -7.20
C ALA A 291 -28.33 8.30 -7.73
N PHE A 292 -28.23 7.94 -9.02
CA PHE A 292 -29.09 6.91 -9.61
C PHE A 292 -30.60 7.16 -9.43
N GLY A 293 -31.01 8.44 -9.40
CA GLY A 293 -32.39 8.86 -9.19
C GLY A 293 -32.91 8.75 -7.75
N GLN A 294 -32.04 8.53 -6.77
CA GLN A 294 -32.37 8.41 -5.34
C GLN A 294 -31.53 9.38 -4.50
N ASP A 295 -32.04 9.79 -3.34
CA ASP A 295 -31.33 10.69 -2.42
C ASP A 295 -30.43 9.91 -1.45
N PHE A 296 -29.32 10.52 -1.04
CA PHE A 296 -28.38 9.98 -0.05
C PHE A 296 -27.71 11.08 0.77
N GLN A 297 -27.32 10.76 2.00
CA GLN A 297 -26.69 11.68 2.95
C GLN A 297 -25.25 11.29 3.33
N SER A 298 -24.84 10.05 3.13
CA SER A 298 -23.52 9.55 3.53
C SER A 298 -22.83 8.77 2.40
N ALA A 299 -21.50 8.60 2.50
CA ALA A 299 -20.78 7.73 1.56
C ALA A 299 -21.28 6.28 1.63
N ASP A 300 -21.62 5.78 2.82
CA ASP A 300 -22.19 4.45 3.02
C ASP A 300 -23.54 4.28 2.31
N GLU A 301 -24.45 5.26 2.42
CA GLU A 301 -25.72 5.24 1.67
C GLU A 301 -25.50 5.27 0.16
N PHE A 302 -24.49 6.00 -0.33
CA PHE A 302 -24.15 5.94 -1.76
C PHE A 302 -23.69 4.53 -2.18
N ILE A 303 -22.91 3.86 -1.34
CA ILE A 303 -22.50 2.47 -1.59
C ILE A 303 -23.72 1.54 -1.62
N ASP A 304 -24.73 1.76 -0.77
CA ASP A 304 -25.99 1.00 -0.83
C ASP A 304 -26.70 1.18 -2.17
N LEU A 305 -26.70 2.40 -2.72
CA LEU A 305 -27.25 2.68 -4.04
C LEU A 305 -26.46 1.99 -5.16
N VAL A 306 -25.13 1.95 -5.06
CA VAL A 306 -24.26 1.21 -5.99
C VAL A 306 -24.52 -0.29 -5.93
N ILE A 307 -24.63 -0.87 -4.73
CA ILE A 307 -24.91 -2.30 -4.55
C ILE A 307 -26.29 -2.66 -5.11
N SER A 308 -27.25 -1.75 -4.99
CA SER A 308 -28.61 -1.89 -5.52
C SER A 308 -28.71 -1.64 -7.04
N HIS A 309 -27.63 -1.21 -7.69
CA HIS A 309 -27.63 -0.88 -9.11
C HIS A 309 -27.88 -2.13 -9.98
N PRO A 310 -28.73 -2.07 -11.02
CA PRO A 310 -29.05 -3.24 -11.87
C PRO A 310 -27.85 -3.88 -12.58
N ALA A 311 -26.76 -3.15 -12.82
CA ALA A 311 -25.52 -3.68 -13.38
C ALA A 311 -24.50 -4.15 -12.32
N PHE A 312 -24.76 -3.94 -11.02
CA PHE A 312 -23.83 -4.34 -9.97
C PHE A 312 -23.62 -5.86 -9.97
N GLY A 313 -22.35 -6.25 -9.87
CA GLY A 313 -21.89 -7.63 -9.99
C GLY A 313 -21.38 -8.00 -11.40
N GLU A 314 -21.76 -7.29 -12.47
CA GLU A 314 -21.33 -7.61 -13.84
C GLU A 314 -19.81 -7.48 -14.00
N PHE A 315 -19.27 -6.31 -13.66
CA PHE A 315 -17.86 -6.00 -13.82
C PHE A 315 -16.95 -7.01 -13.10
N ILE A 316 -17.26 -7.29 -11.83
CA ILE A 316 -16.47 -8.23 -11.04
C ILE A 316 -16.65 -9.69 -11.50
N SER A 317 -17.85 -10.07 -11.98
CA SER A 317 -18.09 -11.40 -12.55
C SER A 317 -17.29 -11.62 -13.83
N LYS A 318 -17.16 -10.61 -14.69
CA LYS A 318 -16.29 -10.65 -15.87
C LYS A 318 -14.83 -10.81 -15.47
N LYS A 319 -14.32 -10.03 -14.50
CA LYS A 319 -12.94 -10.19 -14.01
C LYS A 319 -12.70 -11.60 -13.44
N PHE A 320 -13.63 -12.15 -12.65
CA PHE A 320 -13.53 -13.53 -12.14
C PHE A 320 -13.52 -14.58 -13.27
N TYR A 321 -14.39 -14.42 -14.26
CA TYR A 321 -14.40 -15.30 -15.41
C TYR A 321 -13.06 -15.26 -16.16
N ASN A 322 -12.50 -14.06 -16.35
CA ASN A 322 -11.22 -13.86 -17.03
C ASN A 322 -10.02 -14.39 -16.24
N GLU A 323 -10.13 -14.45 -14.92
CA GLU A 323 -9.08 -14.99 -14.04
C GLU A 323 -9.06 -16.52 -13.99
N PHE A 324 -10.21 -17.18 -14.08
CA PHE A 324 -10.34 -18.62 -13.80
C PHE A 324 -10.81 -19.48 -14.98
N VAL A 325 -11.43 -18.89 -16.02
CA VAL A 325 -12.12 -19.64 -17.09
C VAL A 325 -11.49 -19.41 -18.46
N ASP A 326 -11.50 -18.18 -18.97
CA ASP A 326 -11.11 -17.81 -20.34
C ASP A 326 -10.86 -16.29 -20.43
N LEU A 327 -9.89 -15.83 -21.24
CA LEU A 327 -9.62 -14.40 -21.41
C LEU A 327 -10.66 -13.66 -22.25
N ASN A 328 -11.46 -14.39 -23.05
CA ASN A 328 -12.58 -13.81 -23.78
C ASN A 328 -13.75 -13.55 -22.84
N ASP A 329 -14.64 -12.62 -23.22
CA ASP A 329 -15.83 -12.32 -22.44
C ASP A 329 -16.72 -13.56 -22.22
N PRO A 330 -17.35 -13.70 -21.04
CA PRO A 330 -18.30 -14.76 -20.78
C PRO A 330 -19.48 -14.71 -21.74
N SER A 331 -20.09 -15.87 -21.99
CA SER A 331 -21.40 -15.91 -22.64
C SER A 331 -22.44 -15.16 -21.80
N ALA A 332 -23.52 -14.68 -22.43
CA ALA A 332 -24.60 -13.99 -21.72
C ALA A 332 -25.18 -14.86 -20.59
N GLU A 333 -25.31 -16.17 -20.82
CA GLU A 333 -25.79 -17.13 -19.82
C GLU A 333 -24.80 -17.30 -18.66
N ASP A 334 -23.51 -17.54 -18.95
CA ASP A 334 -22.49 -17.68 -17.90
C ASP A 334 -22.41 -16.41 -17.03
N LEU A 335 -22.45 -15.23 -17.65
CA LEU A 335 -22.44 -13.97 -16.93
C LEU A 335 -23.68 -13.83 -16.04
N ALA A 336 -24.87 -14.15 -16.56
CA ALA A 336 -26.12 -14.10 -15.80
C ALA A 336 -26.11 -15.08 -14.61
N ILE A 337 -25.53 -16.27 -14.77
CA ILE A 337 -25.33 -17.25 -13.68
C ILE A 337 -24.46 -16.66 -12.57
N LEU A 338 -23.33 -16.04 -12.93
CA LEU A 338 -22.39 -15.46 -11.95
C LEU A 338 -23.01 -14.28 -11.19
N VAL A 339 -23.64 -13.34 -11.91
CA VAL A 339 -24.29 -12.18 -11.30
C VAL A 339 -25.48 -12.59 -10.43
N SER A 340 -26.30 -13.54 -10.89
CA SER A 340 -27.42 -14.07 -10.10
C SER A 340 -26.95 -14.82 -8.86
N THR A 341 -25.81 -15.51 -8.94
CA THR A 341 -25.19 -16.15 -7.77
C THR A 341 -24.75 -15.11 -6.75
N LEU A 342 -24.04 -14.07 -7.16
CA LEU A 342 -23.61 -12.99 -6.26
C LEU A 342 -24.80 -12.40 -5.51
N ARG A 343 -25.87 -12.02 -6.23
CA ARG A 343 -27.07 -11.43 -5.63
C ARG A 343 -27.77 -12.37 -4.66
N LYS A 344 -27.92 -13.65 -5.03
CA LYS A 344 -28.59 -14.65 -4.18
C LYS A 344 -27.84 -14.90 -2.86
N TYR A 345 -26.52 -14.87 -2.89
CA TYR A 345 -25.67 -15.19 -1.75
C TYR A 345 -24.99 -13.97 -1.14
N ASP A 346 -25.67 -12.82 -1.18
CA ASP A 346 -25.26 -11.61 -0.47
C ASP A 346 -23.81 -11.22 -0.79
N PHE A 347 -23.47 -11.28 -2.08
CA PHE A 347 -22.17 -10.94 -2.66
C PHE A 347 -20.98 -11.71 -2.09
N SER A 348 -21.20 -12.95 -1.63
CA SER A 348 -20.13 -13.83 -1.14
C SER A 348 -19.12 -14.20 -2.24
N ILE A 349 -17.84 -13.92 -1.97
CA ILE A 349 -16.73 -14.20 -2.88
C ILE A 349 -16.51 -15.71 -3.05
N ILE A 350 -16.61 -16.47 -1.96
CA ILE A 350 -16.51 -17.94 -2.02
C ILE A 350 -17.60 -18.52 -2.92
N LYS A 351 -18.83 -17.99 -2.85
CA LYS A 351 -19.93 -18.48 -3.70
C LYS A 351 -19.75 -18.06 -5.16
N LEU A 352 -19.21 -16.87 -5.43
CA LEU A 352 -18.80 -16.48 -6.77
C LEU A 352 -17.75 -17.44 -7.33
N LEU A 353 -16.66 -17.69 -6.60
CA LEU A 353 -15.62 -18.64 -7.02
C LEU A 353 -16.22 -20.02 -7.30
N LYS A 354 -17.09 -20.53 -6.40
CA LYS A 354 -17.77 -21.82 -6.59
C LYS A 354 -18.57 -21.85 -7.89
N ALA A 355 -19.34 -20.81 -8.18
CA ALA A 355 -20.11 -20.74 -9.43
C ALA A 355 -19.19 -20.68 -10.65
N THR A 356 -18.15 -19.84 -10.62
CA THR A 356 -17.14 -19.71 -11.70
C THR A 356 -16.50 -21.05 -12.04
N ILE A 357 -16.01 -21.80 -11.05
CA ILE A 357 -15.37 -23.10 -11.27
C ILE A 357 -16.38 -24.24 -11.53
N SER A 358 -17.67 -23.99 -11.34
CA SER A 358 -18.74 -24.93 -11.69
C SER A 358 -19.20 -24.77 -13.14
N LEU A 359 -18.94 -23.63 -13.80
CA LEU A 359 -19.36 -23.39 -15.19
C LEU A 359 -18.88 -24.51 -16.11
N ARG A 360 -19.73 -24.91 -17.06
CA ARG A 360 -19.35 -25.93 -18.05
C ARG A 360 -18.10 -25.53 -18.83
N LYS A 361 -17.99 -24.23 -19.13
CA LYS A 361 -16.87 -23.62 -19.86
C LYS A 361 -15.53 -23.71 -19.11
N PHE A 362 -15.54 -23.76 -17.77
CA PHE A 362 -14.33 -24.04 -16.99
C PHE A 362 -13.77 -25.43 -17.30
N TRP A 363 -14.64 -26.43 -17.51
CA TRP A 363 -14.25 -27.82 -17.73
C TRP A 363 -14.14 -28.24 -19.20
N ASP A 364 -14.53 -27.38 -20.14
CA ASP A 364 -14.49 -27.66 -21.58
C ASP A 364 -13.04 -27.92 -22.06
N ASN A 365 -12.86 -28.96 -22.88
CA ASN A 365 -11.57 -29.27 -23.50
C ASN A 365 -11.11 -28.19 -24.46
N ASN A 366 -12.04 -27.48 -25.11
CA ASN A 366 -11.72 -26.34 -25.98
C ASN A 366 -11.21 -25.13 -25.18
N ASN A 367 -11.40 -25.14 -23.85
CA ASN A 367 -10.92 -24.11 -22.94
C ASN A 367 -9.64 -24.51 -22.22
N ARG A 368 -8.95 -25.56 -22.67
CA ARG A 368 -7.57 -25.84 -22.27
C ARG A 368 -6.68 -24.78 -22.92
N LEU A 369 -5.65 -24.33 -22.21
CA LEU A 369 -4.69 -23.36 -22.75
C LEU A 369 -5.38 -22.07 -23.24
N THR A 370 -6.24 -21.46 -22.43
CA THR A 370 -6.90 -20.17 -22.76
C THR A 370 -6.53 -19.00 -21.85
N LEU A 371 -5.90 -19.27 -20.70
CA LEU A 371 -5.45 -18.23 -19.76
C LEU A 371 -3.93 -18.06 -19.84
N VAL A 372 -3.41 -16.91 -19.41
CA VAL A 372 -1.96 -16.66 -19.33
C VAL A 372 -1.60 -16.46 -17.87
N LYS A 373 -0.66 -17.26 -17.35
CA LYS A 373 -0.15 -17.07 -15.99
C LYS A 373 0.56 -15.72 -15.87
N SER A 374 0.17 -14.95 -14.84
CA SER A 374 0.92 -13.78 -14.42
C SER A 374 2.35 -14.17 -14.01
N PRO A 375 3.34 -13.25 -14.02
CA PRO A 375 4.69 -13.55 -13.58
C PRO A 375 4.80 -14.19 -12.20
N ILE A 376 3.98 -13.76 -11.23
CA ILE A 376 3.96 -14.32 -9.89
C ILE A 376 3.42 -15.75 -9.94
N GLU A 377 2.28 -15.99 -10.58
CA GLU A 377 1.73 -17.35 -10.70
C GLU A 377 2.68 -18.30 -11.40
N LEU A 378 3.34 -17.83 -12.46
CA LEU A 378 4.30 -18.61 -13.22
C LEU A 378 5.53 -18.96 -12.36
N VAL A 379 6.19 -17.98 -11.75
CA VAL A 379 7.43 -18.19 -10.99
C VAL A 379 7.17 -18.97 -9.70
N TYR A 380 6.22 -18.52 -8.88
CA TYR A 380 5.92 -19.15 -7.59
C TYR A 380 5.17 -20.47 -7.77
N GLY A 381 4.27 -20.56 -8.76
CA GLY A 381 3.65 -21.83 -9.11
C GLY A 381 4.66 -22.86 -9.61
N THR A 382 5.72 -22.46 -10.36
CA THR A 382 6.82 -23.38 -10.71
C THR A 382 7.55 -23.85 -9.47
N ALA A 383 7.97 -22.93 -8.61
CA ALA A 383 8.68 -23.24 -7.38
C ALA A 383 7.89 -24.20 -6.49
N ARG A 384 6.59 -23.96 -6.34
CA ARG A 384 5.70 -24.77 -5.52
C ARG A 384 5.44 -26.15 -6.13
N THR A 385 5.20 -26.26 -7.44
CA THR A 385 5.02 -27.56 -8.12
C THR A 385 6.28 -28.42 -8.06
N THR A 386 7.44 -27.80 -8.26
CA THR A 386 8.74 -28.49 -8.31
C THR A 386 9.37 -28.71 -6.94
N GLY A 387 8.80 -28.11 -5.89
CA GLY A 387 9.39 -28.13 -4.57
C GLY A 387 10.73 -27.42 -4.46
N VAL A 388 10.98 -26.44 -5.34
CA VAL A 388 12.26 -25.75 -5.42
C VAL A 388 12.26 -24.51 -4.58
N GLN A 389 13.27 -24.42 -3.72
CA GLN A 389 13.70 -23.16 -3.14
C GLN A 389 15.21 -23.10 -2.94
N GLY A 390 15.76 -21.88 -3.03
CA GLY A 390 17.14 -21.59 -2.63
C GLY A 390 18.22 -22.40 -3.35
N TRP A 391 18.21 -22.39 -4.69
CA TRP A 391 19.25 -23.07 -5.46
C TRP A 391 20.62 -22.41 -5.35
N LYS A 392 21.67 -23.26 -5.22
CA LYS A 392 23.08 -22.99 -4.88
C LYS A 392 23.28 -22.67 -3.40
N LYS A 393 24.52 -22.34 -3.03
CA LYS A 393 24.97 -21.79 -1.73
C LYS A 393 24.18 -20.53 -1.26
N GLN A 394 22.98 -20.27 -1.77
CA GLN A 394 22.10 -19.15 -1.52
C GLN A 394 20.74 -19.69 -1.05
N ASN A 395 20.64 -19.93 0.26
CA ASN A 395 19.41 -20.31 0.93
C ASN A 395 18.45 -19.11 1.01
N ASN A 396 18.07 -18.47 -0.11
CA ASN A 396 17.21 -17.29 -0.08
C ASN A 396 16.14 -17.20 -1.19
N LEU A 397 15.10 -16.39 -0.94
CA LEU A 397 13.93 -16.20 -1.80
C LEU A 397 14.08 -15.05 -2.82
N SER A 398 15.18 -14.28 -2.79
CA SER A 398 15.29 -13.01 -3.53
C SER A 398 15.21 -13.17 -5.05
N TRP A 399 15.63 -14.32 -5.57
CA TRP A 399 15.59 -14.60 -7.00
C TRP A 399 14.15 -14.77 -7.54
N LEU A 400 13.19 -15.24 -6.72
CA LEU A 400 11.79 -15.37 -7.14
C LEU A 400 11.17 -13.99 -7.38
N LEU A 401 11.33 -13.08 -6.43
CA LEU A 401 10.90 -11.68 -6.55
C LEU A 401 11.54 -10.99 -7.75
N PHE A 402 12.85 -11.17 -7.94
CA PHE A 402 13.55 -10.60 -9.09
C PHE A 402 13.01 -11.12 -10.42
N LEU A 403 12.74 -12.43 -10.53
CA LEU A 403 12.17 -13.00 -11.75
C LEU A 403 10.76 -12.48 -12.03
N SER A 404 9.88 -12.43 -11.02
CA SER A 404 8.53 -11.89 -11.19
C SER A 404 8.56 -10.44 -11.68
N LYS A 405 9.42 -9.61 -11.08
CA LYS A 405 9.63 -8.23 -11.51
C LYS A 405 10.18 -8.14 -12.93
N ASP A 406 11.19 -8.94 -13.28
CA ASP A 406 11.82 -8.91 -14.59
C ASP A 406 10.88 -9.40 -15.72
N PHE A 407 9.89 -10.22 -15.37
CA PHE A 407 8.80 -10.67 -16.25
C PHE A 407 7.60 -9.70 -16.30
N GLY A 408 7.68 -8.57 -15.59
CA GLY A 408 6.72 -7.46 -15.68
C GLY A 408 5.83 -7.23 -14.46
N GLN A 409 5.92 -8.03 -13.40
CA GLN A 409 5.08 -7.89 -12.19
C GLN A 409 5.96 -7.64 -10.96
N ASP A 410 6.19 -6.36 -10.64
CA ASP A 410 6.80 -5.95 -9.38
C ASP A 410 5.75 -6.04 -8.27
N LEU A 411 5.86 -7.03 -7.38
CA LEU A 411 4.91 -7.24 -6.28
C LEU A 411 4.82 -5.95 -5.45
N PHE A 412 3.59 -5.51 -5.16
CA PHE A 412 3.28 -4.26 -4.45
C PHE A 412 3.52 -2.95 -5.22
N ASN A 413 3.91 -3.02 -6.50
CA ASN A 413 3.97 -1.86 -7.39
C ASN A 413 3.31 -2.16 -8.73
N PRO A 414 1.97 -2.17 -8.78
CA PRO A 414 1.25 -2.09 -10.05
C PRO A 414 1.63 -0.80 -10.81
N PRO A 415 1.59 -0.80 -12.15
CA PRO A 415 1.94 0.37 -12.97
C PRO A 415 0.98 1.55 -12.80
N ASN A 416 -0.26 1.32 -12.36
CA ASN A 416 -1.27 2.35 -12.07
C ASN A 416 -2.43 1.74 -11.26
N ILE A 417 -3.44 2.57 -10.91
CA ILE A 417 -4.62 2.21 -10.12
C ILE A 417 -5.47 1.08 -10.72
N ALA A 418 -5.41 0.83 -12.03
CA ALA A 418 -6.13 -0.26 -12.67
C ALA A 418 -5.48 -1.64 -12.46
N GLY A 419 -4.34 -1.69 -11.77
CA GLY A 419 -3.60 -2.92 -11.48
C GLY A 419 -2.52 -3.22 -12.52
N TRP A 420 -2.14 -4.48 -12.59
CA TRP A 420 -1.19 -5.03 -13.54
C TRP A 420 -1.84 -5.36 -14.89
N PRO A 421 -1.04 -5.49 -15.96
CA PRO A 421 -1.46 -6.12 -17.21
C PRO A 421 -2.13 -7.48 -16.97
N THR A 422 -2.99 -7.92 -17.89
CA THR A 422 -3.62 -9.25 -17.80
C THR A 422 -3.48 -10.02 -19.11
N GLY A 423 -3.67 -11.34 -19.04
CA GLY A 423 -3.71 -12.19 -20.23
C GLY A 423 -2.47 -12.07 -21.12
N LYS A 424 -2.66 -11.86 -22.42
CA LYS A 424 -1.59 -11.87 -23.42
C LYS A 424 -0.57 -10.74 -23.28
N GLU A 425 -0.89 -9.65 -22.57
CA GLU A 425 0.03 -8.54 -22.37
C GLU A 425 1.30 -8.96 -21.64
N TRP A 426 1.20 -9.99 -20.81
CA TRP A 426 2.30 -10.67 -20.13
C TRP A 426 3.37 -11.27 -21.05
N LEU A 427 3.06 -11.40 -22.33
CA LEU A 427 3.89 -12.03 -23.35
C LEU A 427 4.39 -11.03 -24.39
N SER A 428 4.10 -9.75 -24.19
CA SER A 428 4.53 -8.69 -25.10
C SER A 428 6.03 -8.41 -25.01
N GLY A 429 6.64 -8.08 -26.15
CA GLY A 429 8.03 -7.64 -26.24
C GLY A 429 9.04 -8.61 -25.62
N GLN A 430 9.91 -8.09 -24.76
CA GLN A 430 11.00 -8.86 -24.13
C GLN A 430 10.53 -9.81 -23.03
N PHE A 431 9.28 -9.71 -22.55
CA PHE A 431 8.80 -10.52 -21.44
C PHE A 431 8.73 -12.01 -21.80
N LEU A 432 8.30 -12.35 -23.01
CA LEU A 432 8.28 -13.74 -23.48
C LEU A 432 9.69 -14.34 -23.51
N GLU A 433 10.66 -13.67 -24.14
CA GLU A 433 12.05 -14.13 -24.23
C GLU A 433 12.69 -14.33 -22.84
N LYS A 434 12.46 -13.38 -21.92
CA LYS A 434 12.92 -13.48 -20.54
C LYS A 434 12.31 -14.67 -19.81
N ARG A 435 11.00 -14.89 -19.96
CA ARG A 435 10.33 -16.08 -19.42
C ARG A 435 11.02 -17.33 -19.93
N MET A 436 11.16 -17.47 -21.25
CA MET A 436 11.80 -18.60 -21.94
C MET A 436 13.20 -18.91 -21.41
N SER A 437 14.07 -17.92 -21.42
CA SER A 437 15.48 -18.09 -21.07
C SER A 437 15.68 -18.30 -19.57
N LYS A 438 15.00 -17.50 -18.72
CA LYS A 438 15.27 -17.48 -17.28
C LYS A 438 14.60 -18.62 -16.54
N LEU A 439 13.37 -19.00 -16.85
CA LEU A 439 12.75 -20.16 -16.18
C LEU A 439 13.54 -21.44 -16.45
N LYS A 440 13.97 -21.68 -17.70
CA LYS A 440 14.85 -22.82 -18.01
C LYS A 440 16.13 -22.80 -17.19
N THR A 441 16.77 -21.63 -17.08
CA THR A 441 18.00 -21.47 -16.30
C THR A 441 17.77 -21.71 -14.80
N HIS A 442 16.68 -21.18 -14.26
CA HIS A 442 16.34 -21.18 -12.84
C HIS A 442 15.57 -22.42 -12.37
N PHE A 443 15.04 -23.25 -13.27
CA PHE A 443 14.29 -24.47 -12.94
C PHE A 443 14.78 -25.73 -13.70
N SER A 444 15.99 -25.73 -14.27
CA SER A 444 16.55 -26.90 -15.00
C SER A 444 16.65 -28.18 -14.16
N TYR A 445 16.45 -29.34 -14.81
CA TYR A 445 16.54 -30.67 -14.19
C TYR A 445 17.83 -30.90 -13.40
N ASN A 446 18.99 -30.50 -13.95
CA ASN A 446 20.29 -30.66 -13.29
C ASN A 446 20.34 -29.95 -11.93
N ASN A 447 19.65 -28.83 -11.82
CA ASN A 447 19.59 -28.08 -10.58
C ASN A 447 18.48 -28.61 -9.64
N LEU A 448 17.37 -29.14 -10.17
CA LEU A 448 16.34 -29.87 -9.41
C LEU A 448 16.96 -31.05 -8.66
N MET A 449 17.67 -31.90 -9.39
CA MET A 449 18.30 -33.11 -8.83
C MET A 449 19.43 -32.81 -7.84
N LYS A 450 20.16 -31.70 -8.02
CA LYS A 450 21.15 -31.25 -7.03
C LYS A 450 20.49 -30.88 -5.70
N THR A 451 19.33 -30.26 -5.75
CA THR A 451 18.63 -29.77 -4.55
C THR A 451 18.03 -30.91 -3.74
N TYR A 452 17.39 -31.87 -4.40
CA TYR A 452 16.91 -33.11 -3.76
C TYR A 452 18.02 -33.85 -3.00
N LYS A 453 19.22 -33.97 -3.60
CA LYS A 453 20.40 -34.56 -2.94
C LYS A 453 20.95 -33.72 -1.78
N THR A 454 20.65 -32.43 -1.73
CA THR A 454 21.13 -31.54 -0.66
C THR A 454 20.16 -31.57 0.53
N GLU A 455 18.84 -31.66 0.31
CA GLU A 455 17.85 -31.83 1.39
C GLU A 455 18.10 -33.09 2.22
N THR A 456 18.61 -34.15 1.60
CA THR A 456 19.00 -35.39 2.28
C THR A 456 20.29 -35.27 3.10
N ALA A 457 21.03 -34.14 3.02
CA ALA A 457 22.39 -34.01 3.54
C ALA A 457 22.63 -32.84 4.54
N ILE A 458 21.65 -31.97 4.84
CA ILE A 458 21.91 -30.76 5.64
C ILE A 458 21.78 -31.03 7.16
N GLY A 459 22.93 -30.92 7.84
CA GLY A 459 23.07 -30.56 9.26
C GLY A 459 23.45 -29.07 9.42
N ASN A 460 23.07 -28.50 10.56
CA ASN A 460 22.96 -27.07 10.85
C ASN A 460 24.29 -26.28 10.85
N GLU A 461 24.23 -25.03 10.35
CA GLU A 461 25.00 -23.90 10.89
C GLU A 461 24.44 -22.56 10.39
N ILE A 462 24.05 -21.66 11.30
CA ILE A 462 23.87 -20.23 11.01
C ILE A 462 24.59 -19.40 12.07
N ASN A 463 25.38 -18.45 11.57
CA ASN A 463 26.39 -17.68 12.30
C ASN A 463 25.75 -16.44 12.97
N SER A 464 25.85 -16.33 14.29
CA SER A 464 25.13 -15.40 15.18
C SER A 464 25.77 -14.02 15.36
N LYS A 465 26.85 -13.71 14.64
CA LYS A 465 27.74 -12.60 15.02
C LYS A 465 27.30 -11.19 14.59
N LYS A 466 26.26 -11.04 13.75
CA LYS A 466 25.84 -9.74 13.19
C LYS A 466 24.71 -9.04 13.96
N ILE A 467 24.14 -9.71 14.96
CA ILE A 467 22.94 -9.29 15.71
C ILE A 467 23.28 -8.30 16.86
N ALA A 468 24.53 -8.26 17.33
CA ALA A 468 24.90 -7.51 18.55
C ALA A 468 24.76 -5.98 18.43
N ASP A 469 25.05 -5.38 17.27
CA ASP A 469 25.08 -3.92 17.12
C ASP A 469 23.68 -3.29 16.94
N GLU A 470 22.70 -4.06 16.47
CA GLU A 470 21.32 -3.59 16.22
C GLU A 470 20.48 -3.51 17.50
N TYR A 471 20.82 -4.32 18.51
CA TYR A 471 20.23 -4.26 19.84
C TYR A 471 20.72 -3.06 20.67
N GLU A 472 21.94 -2.55 20.46
CA GLU A 472 22.51 -1.53 21.34
C GLU A 472 21.79 -0.17 21.28
N TYR A 473 21.32 0.24 20.08
CA TYR A 473 20.57 1.50 19.93
C TYR A 473 19.21 1.40 20.62
N ASN A 474 18.42 0.37 20.31
CA ASN A 474 17.07 0.20 20.86
C ASN A 474 17.09 -0.03 22.38
N VAL A 475 17.99 -0.89 22.88
CA VAL A 475 18.19 -1.09 24.33
C VAL A 475 18.61 0.21 25.02
N GLY A 476 19.51 0.98 24.39
CA GLY A 476 19.91 2.28 24.91
C GLY A 476 18.77 3.29 24.93
N LEU A 477 17.89 3.26 23.93
CA LEU A 477 16.72 4.14 23.83
C LEU A 477 15.66 3.81 24.89
N GLU A 478 15.38 2.52 25.12
CA GLU A 478 14.51 2.08 26.22
C GLU A 478 15.03 2.55 27.57
N LYS A 479 16.34 2.35 27.82
CA LYS A 479 16.99 2.86 29.04
C LYS A 479 16.87 4.38 29.14
N PHE A 480 17.07 5.10 28.04
CA PHE A 480 16.92 6.56 27.98
C PHE A 480 15.51 7.00 28.43
N TYR A 481 14.45 6.36 27.94
CA TYR A 481 13.08 6.69 28.35
C TYR A 481 12.72 6.23 29.77
N SER A 482 13.31 5.14 30.26
CA SER A 482 13.10 4.66 31.64
C SER A 482 13.69 5.61 32.67
N ASN A 483 14.82 6.25 32.35
CA ASN A 483 15.50 7.22 33.21
C ASN A 483 14.93 8.65 33.07
N THR A 484 13.74 8.83 32.51
CA THR A 484 13.11 10.14 32.36
C THR A 484 12.44 10.54 33.67
N LEU A 485 12.87 11.69 34.22
CA LEU A 485 12.30 12.22 35.45
C LEU A 485 10.87 12.74 35.23
N LYS A 486 10.10 12.84 36.31
CA LYS A 486 8.80 13.50 36.27
C LYS A 486 8.94 14.94 35.77
N ASP A 487 8.04 15.36 34.89
CA ASP A 487 7.99 16.65 34.20
C ASP A 487 9.22 16.99 33.34
N GLN A 488 10.13 16.04 33.13
CA GLN A 488 11.21 16.11 32.13
C GLN A 488 10.71 15.56 30.80
N LEU A 489 10.97 16.27 29.70
CA LEU A 489 10.67 15.76 28.36
C LEU A 489 11.87 14.98 27.81
N ALA A 490 11.60 13.81 27.26
CA ALA A 490 12.59 13.03 26.54
C ALA A 490 12.17 12.88 25.07
N VAL A 491 13.09 13.15 24.14
CA VAL A 491 12.84 13.06 22.70
C VAL A 491 13.89 12.15 22.06
N GLU A 492 13.51 11.22 21.18
CA GLU A 492 14.47 10.38 20.47
C GLU A 492 15.30 11.21 19.48
N THR A 493 14.64 11.97 18.61
CA THR A 493 15.28 12.93 17.70
C THR A 493 14.38 14.12 17.36
N ILE A 494 14.99 15.24 16.98
CA ILE A 494 14.33 16.46 16.51
C ILE A 494 14.80 16.73 15.09
N VAL A 495 13.84 17.01 14.21
CA VAL A 495 14.10 17.24 12.79
C VAL A 495 13.44 18.54 12.37
N ILE A 496 14.25 19.46 11.83
CA ILE A 496 13.72 20.68 11.22
C ILE A 496 13.26 20.34 9.81
N ASN A 497 11.94 20.15 9.66
CA ASN A 497 11.30 19.87 8.39
C ASN A 497 11.36 21.05 7.45
N TRP A 498 11.25 22.29 7.95
CA TRP A 498 11.34 23.48 7.10
C TRP A 498 11.69 24.78 7.80
N ILE A 499 12.57 25.54 7.15
CA ILE A 499 12.92 26.93 7.47
C ILE A 499 12.81 27.75 6.17
N PRO A 500 12.12 28.90 6.17
CA PRO A 500 12.12 29.80 5.04
C PRO A 500 13.42 30.62 4.96
N LYS A 501 13.92 30.84 3.74
CA LYS A 501 15.14 31.65 3.50
C LYS A 501 14.95 33.11 3.94
N ASP A 502 13.76 33.63 3.77
CA ASP A 502 13.36 35.02 4.03
C ASP A 502 12.69 35.21 5.40
N PHE A 503 12.97 34.36 6.40
CA PHE A 503 12.31 34.40 7.71
C PHE A 503 12.22 35.81 8.33
N GLU A 504 13.31 36.60 8.24
CA GLU A 504 13.38 37.96 8.78
C GLU A 504 12.32 38.90 8.20
N THR A 505 12.01 38.80 6.90
CA THR A 505 11.12 39.74 6.19
C THR A 505 9.77 39.13 5.83
N ARG A 506 9.67 37.79 5.92
CA ARG A 506 8.48 37.04 5.55
C ARG A 506 7.30 37.43 6.42
N LYS A 507 6.17 37.65 5.75
CA LYS A 507 4.88 37.80 6.40
C LYS A 507 4.42 36.45 6.95
N TRP A 508 4.08 36.39 8.24
CA TRP A 508 3.73 35.15 8.96
C TRP A 508 4.87 34.12 8.94
N ALA A 509 6.09 34.57 9.26
CA ALA A 509 7.27 33.72 9.27
C ALA A 509 7.09 32.54 10.25
N GLU A 510 7.42 31.33 9.83
CA GLU A 510 7.35 30.13 10.68
C GLU A 510 8.37 29.09 10.24
N ILE A 511 8.70 28.19 11.15
CA ILE A 511 9.48 26.97 10.92
C ILE A 511 8.59 25.77 11.22
N ASN A 512 8.81 24.66 10.52
CA ASN A 512 8.15 23.37 10.75
C ASN A 512 9.16 22.42 11.41
N VAL A 513 8.81 21.90 12.58
CA VAL A 513 9.66 21.03 13.38
C VAL A 513 8.91 19.72 13.68
N GLY A 514 9.56 18.61 13.37
CA GLY A 514 9.12 17.27 13.76
C GLY A 514 9.90 16.77 14.98
N PHE A 515 9.17 16.29 15.97
CA PHE A 515 9.70 15.62 17.15
C PHE A 515 9.34 14.13 17.04
N TYR A 516 10.34 13.26 17.08
CA TYR A 516 10.18 11.80 16.91
C TYR A 516 10.45 11.10 18.24
N GLY A 517 9.55 10.20 18.64
CA GLY A 517 9.60 9.49 19.92
C GLY A 517 9.62 10.43 21.13
N VAL A 518 8.48 10.96 21.54
CA VAL A 518 8.37 11.98 22.58
C VAL A 518 7.73 11.38 23.84
N LYS A 519 8.42 11.49 24.98
CA LYS A 519 7.90 11.07 26.29
C LYS A 519 7.84 12.24 27.26
N LEU A 520 6.68 12.43 27.90
CA LEU A 520 6.50 13.33 29.04
C LEU A 520 5.65 12.64 30.09
N ASN A 521 6.19 12.46 31.30
CA ASN A 521 5.55 11.67 32.34
C ASN A 521 5.17 10.27 31.80
N ASP A 522 3.94 9.83 32.04
CA ASP A 522 3.45 8.52 31.60
C ASP A 522 2.95 8.50 30.15
N LYS A 523 3.02 9.63 29.43
CA LYS A 523 2.55 9.73 28.05
C LYS A 523 3.70 9.62 27.06
N PHE A 524 3.44 8.86 26.00
CA PHE A 524 4.32 8.70 24.85
C PHE A 524 3.59 9.13 23.57
N TRP A 525 4.29 9.83 22.71
CA TRP A 525 3.88 10.18 21.36
C TRP A 525 4.91 9.66 20.38
N ASP A 526 4.45 8.90 19.40
CA ASP A 526 5.28 8.43 18.30
C ASP A 526 5.91 9.61 17.57
N GLY A 527 5.12 10.66 17.36
CA GLY A 527 5.61 11.89 16.77
C GLY A 527 4.69 13.08 16.94
N ILE A 528 5.28 14.25 16.86
CA ILE A 528 4.59 15.55 16.90
C ILE A 528 5.21 16.45 15.84
N ASN A 529 4.40 16.94 14.90
CA ASN A 529 4.78 17.98 13.95
C ASN A 529 4.13 19.31 14.38
N ILE A 530 4.96 20.33 14.61
CA ILE A 530 4.54 21.61 15.14
C ILE A 530 5.23 22.75 14.41
N ARG A 531 4.53 23.87 14.28
CA ARG A 531 5.07 25.09 13.70
C ARG A 531 5.30 26.14 14.76
N PHE A 532 6.50 26.73 14.74
CA PHE A 532 6.85 27.88 15.57
C PHE A 532 7.05 29.08 14.65
N GLY A 533 6.46 30.23 14.96
CA GLY A 533 6.53 31.40 14.07
C GLY A 533 6.26 32.75 14.73
N THR A 534 6.32 33.81 13.93
CA THR A 534 6.13 35.19 14.35
C THR A 534 5.40 36.01 13.27
N ASP A 535 4.62 36.99 13.72
CA ASP A 535 3.86 37.90 12.86
C ASP A 535 4.43 39.32 12.83
N ILE A 536 5.69 39.51 13.24
CA ILE A 536 6.37 40.81 13.32
C ILE A 536 6.35 41.63 12.02
N ASN A 537 6.31 40.94 10.88
CA ASN A 537 6.29 41.55 9.55
C ASN A 537 4.86 41.74 8.98
N SER A 538 3.81 41.42 9.74
CA SER A 538 2.43 41.50 9.26
C SER A 538 1.92 42.94 9.21
N LYS A 539 1.67 43.45 7.99
CA LYS A 539 1.14 44.80 7.76
C LYS A 539 -0.39 44.93 7.91
N LYS A 540 -1.15 43.83 7.79
CA LYS A 540 -2.63 43.85 7.69
C LYS A 540 -3.37 43.87 9.02
N LYS A 541 -2.71 43.59 10.16
CA LYS A 541 -3.36 43.49 11.47
C LYS A 541 -2.41 43.96 12.58
N GLN A 542 -2.32 45.26 12.83
CA GLN A 542 -1.40 45.84 13.83
C GLN A 542 -1.52 45.16 15.21
N LYS A 543 -2.73 44.74 15.61
CA LYS A 543 -2.98 43.98 16.85
C LYS A 543 -2.29 42.61 16.95
N TYR A 544 -1.80 42.04 15.85
CA TYR A 544 -1.13 40.74 15.80
C TYR A 544 0.36 40.85 15.43
N LYS A 545 0.89 42.07 15.29
CA LYS A 545 2.30 42.31 14.95
C LYS A 545 3.28 41.69 15.95
N HIS A 546 2.85 41.32 17.16
CA HIS A 546 3.71 40.69 18.16
C HIS A 546 3.22 39.29 18.56
N LEU A 547 2.47 38.61 17.68
CA LEU A 547 2.07 37.22 17.90
C LEU A 547 3.28 36.29 17.73
N ASN A 548 3.72 35.67 18.82
CA ASN A 548 4.67 34.56 18.82
C ASN A 548 3.88 33.26 18.64
N ARG A 549 3.70 32.84 17.39
CA ARG A 549 2.79 31.75 17.04
C ARG A 549 3.38 30.39 17.36
N VAL A 550 2.63 29.57 18.10
CA VAL A 550 2.70 28.11 18.01
C VAL A 550 1.49 27.63 17.21
N GLU A 551 1.69 26.76 16.22
CA GLU A 551 0.62 26.23 15.39
C GLU A 551 0.70 24.70 15.23
N LEU A 552 -0.45 24.06 15.36
CA LEU A 552 -0.64 22.61 15.34
C LEU A 552 -1.82 22.25 14.45
N HIS A 553 -1.70 21.15 13.72
CA HIS A 553 -2.74 20.63 12.86
C HIS A 553 -3.24 19.27 13.37
N HIS A 554 -4.55 19.06 13.33
CA HIS A 554 -5.14 17.77 13.69
C HIS A 554 -4.70 16.68 12.71
N GLY A 555 -4.25 15.53 13.24
CA GLY A 555 -3.65 14.45 12.44
C GLY A 555 -2.14 14.57 12.24
N TYR A 556 -1.48 15.56 12.85
CA TYR A 556 -0.02 15.76 12.79
C TYR A 556 0.68 15.48 14.12
N SER A 557 0.01 14.72 14.99
CA SER A 557 0.58 14.10 16.19
C SER A 557 -0.06 12.73 16.39
N PHE A 558 0.67 11.78 16.96
CA PHE A 558 0.09 10.51 17.38
C PHE A 558 0.67 10.01 18.70
N PRO A 559 -0.16 9.69 19.71
CA PRO A 559 -1.59 10.05 19.81
C PRO A 559 -1.84 11.57 19.70
N ASP A 560 -3.08 12.03 19.60
CA ASP A 560 -3.33 13.47 19.52
C ASP A 560 -2.88 14.20 20.80
N ILE A 561 -2.22 15.35 20.63
CA ILE A 561 -1.74 16.16 21.76
C ILE A 561 -2.87 16.86 22.51
N PHE A 562 -3.98 17.16 21.84
CA PHE A 562 -5.13 17.83 22.43
C PHE A 562 -6.28 16.86 22.60
N LYS A 563 -6.89 16.88 23.79
CA LYS A 563 -8.13 16.12 24.04
C LYS A 563 -9.31 16.67 23.22
N SER A 564 -9.31 17.97 22.94
CA SER A 564 -10.33 18.66 22.16
C SER A 564 -9.69 19.74 21.29
N TRP A 565 -10.18 19.85 20.06
CA TRP A 565 -9.81 20.88 19.10
C TRP A 565 -10.76 22.10 19.15
N GLU A 566 -11.53 22.27 20.23
CA GLU A 566 -12.32 23.49 20.45
C GLU A 566 -11.46 24.77 20.43
N GLY A 567 -11.99 25.84 19.82
CA GLY A 567 -11.26 27.09 19.60
C GLY A 567 -10.25 27.07 18.44
N SER A 568 -10.17 25.95 17.71
CA SER A 568 -9.42 25.83 16.45
C SER A 568 -10.23 26.36 15.27
N TRP A 569 -9.57 26.67 14.16
CA TRP A 569 -10.23 27.05 12.90
C TRP A 569 -9.86 26.06 11.79
N ILE A 570 -10.67 26.01 10.75
CA ILE A 570 -10.38 25.17 9.58
C ILE A 570 -9.47 25.95 8.63
N SER A 571 -8.31 25.37 8.29
CA SER A 571 -7.45 25.92 7.25
C SER A 571 -8.12 25.74 5.88
N SER A 572 -8.23 26.81 5.08
CA SER A 572 -8.79 26.72 3.73
C SER A 572 -7.90 25.96 2.74
N TRP A 573 -6.63 25.71 3.09
CA TRP A 573 -5.68 25.03 2.21
C TRP A 573 -5.82 23.50 2.29
N ASN A 574 -5.86 22.94 3.50
CA ASN A 574 -5.93 21.48 3.71
C ASN A 574 -7.20 21.01 4.43
N GLY A 575 -8.08 21.94 4.79
CA GLY A 575 -9.33 21.63 5.50
C GLY A 575 -9.16 21.01 6.88
N HIS A 576 -7.97 20.96 7.49
CA HIS A 576 -7.79 20.44 8.87
C HIS A 576 -8.08 21.52 9.91
N TYR A 577 -8.47 21.08 11.12
CA TYR A 577 -8.40 21.96 12.27
C TYR A 577 -6.95 22.36 12.53
N SER A 578 -6.73 23.66 12.54
CA SER A 578 -5.51 24.32 12.99
C SER A 578 -5.78 24.99 14.31
N TRP A 579 -4.88 24.78 15.26
CA TRP A 579 -4.86 25.50 16.52
C TRP A 579 -3.61 26.36 16.59
N ASN A 580 -3.76 27.63 17.01
CA ASN A 580 -2.65 28.53 17.27
C ASN A 580 -2.95 29.48 18.42
N SER A 581 -1.86 29.91 19.05
CA SER A 581 -1.87 30.84 20.15
C SER A 581 -0.56 31.62 20.16
N SER A 582 -0.54 32.77 20.86
CA SER A 582 0.74 33.32 21.31
C SER A 582 1.33 32.37 22.33
N PHE A 583 2.60 32.09 22.20
CA PHE A 583 3.33 31.22 23.08
C PHE A 583 4.82 31.60 23.04
N PRO A 584 5.47 31.78 24.22
CA PRO A 584 4.90 31.76 25.57
C PRO A 584 4.11 33.04 25.94
N GLU A 585 4.37 34.17 25.27
CA GLU A 585 3.72 35.46 25.54
C GLU A 585 3.23 36.18 24.26
N GLY A 586 2.35 37.17 24.43
CA GLY A 586 1.84 38.05 23.37
C GLY A 586 0.31 38.00 23.18
N PRO A 587 -0.21 38.57 22.07
CA PRO A 587 -1.64 38.62 21.78
C PRO A 587 -2.21 37.21 21.54
N ARG A 588 -3.39 36.86 22.09
CA ARG A 588 -4.01 35.52 21.98
C ARG A 588 -3.40 34.42 22.87
N THR A 589 -2.60 34.78 23.88
CA THR A 589 -2.07 33.83 24.89
C THR A 589 -3.19 33.15 25.69
N GLN A 590 -4.41 33.71 25.73
CA GLN A 590 -5.56 33.05 26.36
C GLN A 590 -5.87 31.66 25.77
N ASN A 591 -5.60 31.44 24.48
CA ASN A 591 -5.80 30.13 23.84
C ASN A 591 -4.85 29.08 24.43
N PHE A 592 -3.58 29.44 24.66
CA PHE A 592 -2.60 28.61 25.34
C PHE A 592 -3.01 28.39 26.81
N ASN A 593 -3.42 29.46 27.51
CA ASN A 593 -3.86 29.37 28.91
C ASN A 593 -5.11 28.51 29.13
N ALA A 594 -5.97 28.39 28.12
CA ALA A 594 -7.14 27.52 28.14
C ALA A 594 -6.79 26.02 28.06
N LYS A 595 -5.57 25.66 27.62
CA LYS A 595 -5.12 24.27 27.58
C LYS A 595 -4.82 23.75 28.99
N SER A 596 -4.97 22.44 29.17
CA SER A 596 -4.69 21.77 30.44
C SER A 596 -3.24 21.99 30.88
N LYS A 597 -2.96 21.79 32.17
CA LYS A 597 -1.60 21.94 32.72
C LYS A 597 -0.60 21.03 31.98
N SER A 598 -0.98 19.79 31.66
CA SER A 598 -0.12 18.84 30.93
C SER A 598 0.13 19.24 29.48
N GLU A 599 -0.89 19.74 28.77
CA GLU A 599 -0.73 20.22 27.39
C GLU A 599 0.18 21.44 27.33
N ARG A 600 -0.01 22.39 28.26
CA ARG A 600 0.86 23.57 28.37
C ARG A 600 2.30 23.19 28.69
N LEU A 601 2.51 22.26 29.63
CA LEU A 601 3.84 21.76 29.96
C LEU A 601 4.50 21.11 28.74
N LEU A 602 3.79 20.29 27.97
CA LEU A 602 4.32 19.68 26.75
C LEU A 602 4.79 20.74 25.74
N LEU A 603 3.96 21.75 25.44
CA LEU A 603 4.32 22.82 24.51
C LEU A 603 5.54 23.63 24.99
N ILE A 604 5.62 23.90 26.30
CA ILE A 604 6.80 24.50 26.94
C ILE A 604 8.04 23.66 26.71
N ARG A 605 7.96 22.37 27.00
CA ARG A 605 9.09 21.47 26.86
C ARG A 605 9.51 21.28 25.40
N LEU A 606 8.58 21.19 24.46
CA LEU A 606 8.90 21.08 23.03
C LEU A 606 9.72 22.27 22.55
N LEU A 607 9.35 23.50 22.94
CA LEU A 607 10.15 24.69 22.62
C LEU A 607 11.52 24.67 23.31
N GLN A 608 11.58 24.34 24.61
CA GLN A 608 12.84 24.21 25.34
C GLN A 608 13.79 23.18 24.73
N THR A 609 13.25 22.11 24.13
CA THR A 609 14.09 21.07 23.52
C THR A 609 14.87 21.59 22.31
N MET A 610 14.45 22.70 21.71
CA MET A 610 15.19 23.34 20.62
C MET A 610 16.57 23.86 21.04
N GLU A 611 16.84 24.05 22.34
CA GLU A 611 18.17 24.42 22.86
C GLU A 611 19.24 23.41 22.44
N HIS A 612 18.90 22.11 22.45
CA HIS A 612 19.81 21.04 22.04
C HIS A 612 20.30 21.17 20.59
N LEU A 613 19.56 21.87 19.73
CA LEU A 613 19.94 22.17 18.35
C LEU A 613 20.66 23.53 18.20
N ILE A 614 20.39 24.49 19.08
CA ILE A 614 20.94 25.86 19.00
C ILE A 614 22.36 25.93 19.55
N ASP A 615 22.62 25.25 20.66
CA ASP A 615 23.89 25.34 21.41
C ASP A 615 25.05 24.64 20.69
N ASN A 616 24.84 24.26 19.43
CA ASN A 616 25.41 23.06 18.88
C ASN A 616 25.46 23.14 17.34
N GLU A 617 26.27 24.09 16.85
CA GLU A 617 26.32 24.58 15.45
C GLU A 617 26.73 23.53 14.41
N THR A 618 27.34 22.43 14.83
CA THR A 618 27.68 21.33 13.92
C THR A 618 26.45 20.46 13.58
N PHE A 619 25.36 20.57 14.34
CA PHE A 619 24.24 19.62 14.34
C PHE A 619 23.02 20.04 13.54
N SER A 620 22.92 21.33 13.20
CA SER A 620 21.82 21.83 12.39
C SER A 620 22.31 22.89 11.39
N PRO A 621 23.08 22.49 10.35
CA PRO A 621 23.61 23.42 9.34
C PRO A 621 22.52 24.32 8.72
N TYR A 622 21.28 23.82 8.67
CA TYR A 622 20.12 24.55 8.18
C TYR A 622 19.65 25.65 9.13
N LEU A 623 19.68 25.41 10.44
CA LEU A 623 19.40 26.44 11.43
C LEU A 623 20.53 27.48 11.44
N ASP A 624 21.79 27.05 11.32
CA ASP A 624 22.94 27.96 11.30
C ASP A 624 22.99 28.81 10.02
N SER A 625 22.44 28.31 8.90
CA SER A 625 22.28 29.10 7.68
C SER A 625 21.30 30.28 7.80
N ASN A 626 20.51 30.34 8.89
CA ASN A 626 19.54 31.41 9.15
C ASN A 626 19.68 31.96 10.59
N VAL A 627 20.64 32.88 10.76
CA VAL A 627 20.93 33.53 12.05
C VAL A 627 19.70 34.14 12.72
N TYR A 628 18.76 34.68 11.93
CA TYR A 628 17.53 35.28 12.46
C TYR A 628 16.62 34.28 13.15
N VAL A 629 16.47 33.07 12.59
CA VAL A 629 15.69 32.00 13.22
C VAL A 629 16.35 31.57 14.53
N LYS A 630 17.68 31.43 14.54
CA LYS A 630 18.46 31.04 15.72
C LYS A 630 18.29 32.04 16.87
N GLU A 631 18.51 33.32 16.60
CA GLU A 631 18.34 34.38 17.61
C GLU A 631 16.89 34.53 18.06
N TRP A 632 15.93 34.40 17.13
CA TRP A 632 14.52 34.39 17.47
C TRP A 632 14.15 33.22 18.39
N LEU A 633 14.60 31.99 18.10
CA LEU A 633 14.36 30.83 18.96
C LEU A 633 14.99 31.01 20.34
N LYS A 634 16.24 31.49 20.43
CA LYS A 634 16.90 31.80 21.72
C LYS A 634 16.05 32.74 22.58
N ALA A 635 15.54 33.81 21.98
CA ALA A 635 14.67 34.76 22.67
C ALA A 635 13.34 34.13 23.12
N ARG A 636 12.74 33.26 22.30
CA ARG A 636 11.50 32.56 22.67
C ARG A 636 11.71 31.53 23.77
N ILE A 637 12.84 30.82 23.76
CA ILE A 637 13.13 29.83 24.78
C ILE A 637 13.42 30.51 26.13
N SER A 638 14.14 31.62 26.15
CA SER A 638 14.45 32.33 27.40
C SER A 638 13.18 32.80 28.13
N GLU A 639 12.14 33.21 27.41
CA GLU A 639 10.82 33.55 27.95
C GLU A 639 10.16 32.37 28.70
N THR A 640 10.51 31.12 28.37
CA THR A 640 9.97 29.93 29.05
C THR A 640 10.69 29.56 30.35
N LYS A 641 11.87 30.15 30.62
CA LYS A 641 12.74 29.78 31.78
C LYS A 641 12.26 30.33 33.13
N ILE A 642 10.99 30.69 33.25
CA ILE A 642 10.38 31.15 34.50
C ILE A 642 10.36 29.98 35.50
N LYS A 643 10.91 30.18 36.72
CA LYS A 643 11.09 29.16 37.77
C LYS A 643 9.91 28.21 37.98
N LYS A 644 8.67 28.71 37.80
CA LYS A 644 7.42 27.96 37.94
C LYS A 644 7.34 26.65 37.12
N TRP A 645 8.05 26.57 36.00
CA TRP A 645 7.99 25.42 35.09
C TRP A 645 9.32 24.66 35.01
N ASN A 646 10.35 25.07 35.74
CA ASN A 646 11.64 24.40 35.72
C ASN A 646 11.66 23.25 36.73
N LEU A 647 12.44 22.22 36.41
CA LEU A 647 12.88 21.25 37.40
C LEU A 647 13.84 21.92 38.40
N GLU A 648 14.27 21.19 39.42
CA GLU A 648 15.23 21.66 40.42
C GLU A 648 16.50 22.23 39.76
N ASP A 649 17.13 23.17 40.46
CA ASP A 649 18.35 23.82 39.97
C ASP A 649 19.41 22.73 39.65
N ASN A 650 19.99 22.81 38.44
CA ASN A 650 20.93 21.86 37.81
C ASN A 650 20.34 20.64 37.08
N ILE A 651 19.02 20.47 37.01
CA ILE A 651 18.39 19.43 36.17
C ILE A 651 17.91 20.03 34.85
N GLN A 652 18.36 19.48 33.72
CA GLN A 652 17.83 19.88 32.41
C GLN A 652 16.35 19.49 32.28
N ASN A 653 15.52 20.46 31.88
CA ASN A 653 14.08 20.28 31.64
C ASN A 653 13.78 19.28 30.51
N THR A 654 14.71 19.13 29.57
CA THR A 654 14.58 18.31 28.37
C THR A 654 15.84 17.49 28.16
N LYS A 655 15.70 16.34 27.49
CA LYS A 655 16.82 15.54 27.03
C LYS A 655 16.53 14.95 25.66
N VAL A 656 17.57 14.79 24.85
CA VAL A 656 17.51 14.25 23.49
C VAL A 656 18.45 13.06 23.38
N TYR A 657 17.97 11.95 22.83
CA TYR A 657 18.78 10.73 22.70
C TYR A 657 19.77 10.82 21.54
N SER A 658 19.28 11.29 20.39
CA SER A 658 20.03 11.24 19.14
C SER A 658 19.79 12.48 18.27
N LEU A 659 20.74 12.75 17.38
CA LEU A 659 20.68 13.81 16.38
C LEU A 659 20.98 13.24 14.99
N LEU A 660 20.60 13.96 13.93
CA LEU A 660 20.89 13.53 12.56
C LEU A 660 22.40 13.50 12.26
N TYR A 661 23.18 14.39 12.87
CA TYR A 661 24.59 14.64 12.55
C TYR A 661 25.52 14.83 13.76
N PRO A 662 25.47 14.00 14.82
CA PRO A 662 26.28 14.23 16.02
C PRO A 662 27.77 14.29 15.70
N ALA A 663 28.53 15.10 16.43
CA ALA A 663 29.97 15.24 16.22
C ALA A 663 30.66 14.21 17.08
N TYR A 664 31.87 13.87 16.66
CA TYR A 664 32.80 13.12 17.47
C TYR A 664 33.01 13.91 18.77
N ASP A 665 32.74 13.30 19.93
CA ASP A 665 32.80 13.89 21.28
C ASP A 665 31.52 14.57 21.83
N THR A 666 30.33 14.28 21.27
CA THR A 666 29.06 14.70 21.88
C THR A 666 28.39 13.58 22.67
N GLN A 667 27.54 13.97 23.65
CA GLN A 667 26.70 13.03 24.39
C GLN A 667 25.56 12.39 23.55
N TYR A 668 25.36 12.84 22.30
CA TYR A 668 24.24 12.41 21.47
C TYR A 668 24.63 11.24 20.57
N LYS A 669 23.74 10.25 20.45
CA LYS A 669 23.90 9.19 19.43
C LYS A 669 23.52 9.69 18.04
N LYS A 670 23.93 8.96 17.01
CA LYS A 670 23.45 9.17 15.64
C LYS A 670 22.05 8.57 15.51
N PHE A 671 21.09 9.35 15.01
CA PHE A 671 19.71 8.89 14.84
C PHE A 671 19.65 7.73 13.86
N ASP A 672 19.27 6.55 14.34
CA ASP A 672 19.04 5.37 13.52
C ASP A 672 17.55 5.28 13.14
N CYS A 673 17.29 5.05 11.85
CA CYS A 673 15.95 4.90 11.28
C CYS A 673 15.91 3.76 10.26
N GLY A 674 14.72 3.43 9.76
CA GLY A 674 14.56 2.38 8.76
C GLY A 674 14.82 0.98 9.32
N PRO A 675 15.35 0.05 8.50
CA PRO A 675 15.59 -1.33 8.91
C PRO A 675 16.36 -1.51 10.20
N LYS A 676 17.41 -0.70 10.41
CA LYS A 676 18.25 -0.80 11.62
C LYS A 676 17.48 -0.45 12.89
N ARG A 677 16.62 0.58 12.82
CA ARG A 677 15.76 0.98 13.95
C ARG A 677 14.63 -0.01 14.16
N ALA A 678 14.11 -0.56 13.07
CA ALA A 678 13.04 -1.55 13.01
C ALA A 678 13.49 -2.98 13.36
N GLY A 679 14.80 -3.25 13.49
CA GLY A 679 15.32 -4.58 13.82
C GLY A 679 15.15 -5.60 12.69
N ILE A 680 15.22 -5.18 11.43
CA ILE A 680 14.99 -6.08 10.29
C ILE A 680 16.27 -6.82 9.93
N ASP A 681 16.32 -8.10 10.30
CA ASP A 681 17.36 -9.02 9.83
C ASP A 681 17.08 -9.48 8.39
N PHE A 682 17.62 -8.75 7.41
CA PHE A 682 17.49 -9.12 6.01
C PHE A 682 18.15 -10.45 5.65
N ALA A 683 19.16 -10.92 6.40
CA ALA A 683 19.72 -12.23 6.14
C ALA A 683 18.69 -13.30 6.51
N ALA A 684 18.06 -13.19 7.68
CA ALA A 684 17.01 -14.11 8.14
C ALA A 684 15.73 -14.03 7.29
N VAL A 685 15.26 -12.82 6.96
CA VAL A 685 14.03 -12.62 6.15
C VAL A 685 14.19 -13.17 4.73
N ARG A 686 15.36 -12.96 4.12
CA ARG A 686 15.65 -13.54 2.80
C ARG A 686 15.80 -15.04 2.88
N SER A 687 16.22 -15.55 4.04
CA SER A 687 16.59 -16.96 4.17
C SER A 687 15.42 -17.93 4.07
N VAL A 688 15.74 -19.12 3.58
CA VAL A 688 14.90 -20.30 3.59
C VAL A 688 15.32 -21.16 4.79
N GLY A 689 14.47 -21.26 5.82
CA GLY A 689 14.71 -22.12 6.98
C GLY A 689 14.35 -23.59 6.73
N ASP A 690 14.86 -24.52 7.54
CA ASP A 690 14.70 -25.96 7.32
C ASP A 690 13.25 -26.45 7.42
N ASN A 691 12.46 -25.91 8.34
CA ASN A 691 11.02 -26.22 8.42
C ASN A 691 10.28 -25.86 7.12
N PHE A 692 10.64 -24.73 6.52
CA PHE A 692 10.07 -24.27 5.26
C PHE A 692 10.56 -25.13 4.07
N ARG A 693 11.73 -25.80 4.18
CA ARG A 693 12.20 -26.84 3.24
C ARG A 693 11.38 -28.10 3.25
N LEU A 694 11.11 -28.62 4.43
CA LEU A 694 10.31 -29.84 4.55
C LEU A 694 8.92 -29.68 3.91
N LEU A 695 8.29 -28.51 4.09
CA LEU A 695 7.00 -28.18 3.48
C LEU A 695 7.02 -28.18 1.95
N LEU A 696 8.17 -27.85 1.35
CA LEU A 696 8.33 -27.71 -0.10
C LEU A 696 9.06 -28.90 -0.74
N SER A 697 9.32 -29.99 -0.03
CA SER A 697 10.07 -31.13 -0.58
C SER A 697 9.42 -31.75 -1.84
N SER A 698 10.25 -32.18 -2.79
CA SER A 698 9.86 -32.66 -4.13
C SER A 698 9.46 -34.15 -4.16
N LYS A 699 8.48 -34.54 -3.32
CA LYS A 699 8.00 -35.94 -3.20
C LYS A 699 7.53 -36.58 -4.50
N PHE A 700 7.21 -35.79 -5.54
CA PHE A 700 6.87 -36.32 -6.86
C PHE A 700 8.02 -37.11 -7.50
N LEU A 701 9.27 -36.89 -7.10
CA LEU A 701 10.44 -37.64 -7.61
C LEU A 701 10.42 -39.12 -7.17
N GLU A 702 9.59 -39.47 -6.18
CA GLU A 702 9.51 -40.83 -5.61
C GLU A 702 8.37 -41.66 -6.23
N ASP A 703 7.37 -41.03 -6.86
CA ASP A 703 6.20 -41.70 -7.44
C ASP A 703 6.37 -41.92 -8.96
N LYS A 704 6.55 -43.18 -9.36
CA LYS A 704 6.73 -43.56 -10.79
C LYS A 704 5.52 -43.27 -11.68
N ASN A 705 4.33 -43.07 -11.11
CA ASN A 705 3.12 -42.75 -11.87
C ASN A 705 3.01 -41.25 -12.21
N PHE A 706 3.86 -40.42 -11.62
CA PHE A 706 3.90 -38.98 -11.85
C PHE A 706 5.23 -38.58 -12.47
N SER A 707 5.18 -37.93 -13.64
CA SER A 707 6.36 -37.29 -14.22
C SER A 707 6.27 -35.78 -14.05
N LEU A 708 7.43 -35.13 -13.89
CA LEU A 708 7.51 -33.67 -13.82
C LEU A 708 6.90 -33.01 -15.07
N ASN A 709 7.12 -33.63 -16.24
CA ASN A 709 6.53 -33.16 -17.49
C ASN A 709 5.01 -33.16 -17.40
N LYS A 710 4.36 -34.18 -16.83
CA LYS A 710 2.90 -34.19 -16.65
C LYS A 710 2.41 -33.11 -15.69
N LEU A 711 3.11 -32.85 -14.58
CA LEU A 711 2.74 -31.82 -13.61
C LEU A 711 2.87 -30.39 -14.17
N LEU A 712 3.91 -30.15 -14.97
CA LEU A 712 4.16 -28.85 -15.59
C LEU A 712 3.40 -28.70 -16.92
N LEU A 713 3.08 -29.77 -17.62
CA LEU A 713 2.54 -29.73 -18.97
C LEU A 713 1.50 -30.83 -19.17
N PRO A 714 0.35 -30.77 -18.46
CA PRO A 714 -0.69 -31.80 -18.55
C PRO A 714 -1.34 -31.88 -19.94
N ASP A 715 -1.29 -30.80 -20.73
CA ASP A 715 -1.98 -30.68 -22.02
C ASP A 715 -1.06 -30.82 -23.25
N LEU A 716 0.14 -31.42 -23.09
CA LEU A 716 1.15 -31.55 -24.16
C LEU A 716 0.75 -32.48 -25.31
N ASP A 717 -0.13 -33.46 -25.06
CA ASP A 717 -0.50 -34.51 -26.02
C ASP A 717 -1.59 -34.09 -27.04
N LEU A 718 -1.95 -32.79 -27.10
CA LEU A 718 -3.05 -32.26 -27.92
C LEU A 718 -2.84 -32.31 -29.46
N GLY A 719 -1.78 -32.94 -29.97
CA GLY A 719 -1.60 -33.17 -31.43
C GLY A 719 -1.54 -31.88 -32.26
N LEU A 720 -0.67 -30.96 -31.86
CA LEU A 720 -0.67 -29.56 -32.29
C LEU A 720 0.09 -29.35 -33.61
N ASN A 721 -0.45 -28.51 -34.48
CA ASN A 721 0.21 -28.08 -35.71
C ASN A 721 1.20 -26.92 -35.43
N ASP A 722 2.14 -26.63 -36.33
CA ASP A 722 3.19 -25.61 -36.11
C ASP A 722 2.65 -24.19 -35.86
N GLU A 723 1.50 -23.82 -36.43
CA GLU A 723 0.82 -22.53 -36.18
C GLU A 723 0.14 -22.48 -34.80
N ASP A 724 -0.36 -23.62 -34.30
CA ASP A 724 -0.94 -23.74 -32.96
C ASP A 724 0.14 -23.65 -31.87
N PHE A 725 1.38 -24.03 -32.20
CA PHE A 725 2.50 -24.06 -31.27
C PHE A 725 2.80 -22.66 -30.70
N GLN A 726 2.82 -21.61 -31.52
CA GLN A 726 3.05 -20.24 -31.03
C GLN A 726 1.89 -19.70 -30.19
N SER A 727 0.65 -20.06 -30.55
CA SER A 727 -0.55 -19.73 -29.77
C SER A 727 -0.54 -20.45 -28.42
N ILE A 728 -0.03 -21.67 -28.34
CA ILE A 728 0.00 -22.48 -27.12
C ILE A 728 1.15 -22.12 -26.19
N LEU A 729 2.28 -21.65 -26.70
CA LEU A 729 3.32 -20.97 -25.90
C LEU A 729 2.75 -19.75 -25.14
N SER A 730 1.59 -19.24 -25.56
CA SER A 730 0.97 -18.05 -25.00
C SER A 730 -0.07 -18.34 -23.90
N TYR A 731 -0.38 -19.59 -23.60
CA TYR A 731 -1.44 -19.93 -22.64
C TYR A 731 -1.00 -20.97 -21.60
N GLU A 732 -1.89 -21.34 -20.65
CA GLU A 732 -1.69 -22.19 -19.45
C GLU A 732 -0.84 -23.45 -19.64
N GLY A 733 0.46 -23.26 -19.80
CA GLY A 733 1.45 -24.31 -19.83
C GLY A 733 2.76 -23.70 -19.35
N TYR A 734 3.56 -24.50 -18.66
CA TYR A 734 4.95 -24.18 -18.38
C TYR A 734 5.80 -24.33 -19.67
N GLN A 735 5.26 -23.91 -20.82
CA GLN A 735 5.84 -24.23 -22.12
C GLN A 735 7.00 -23.31 -22.41
N LEU A 736 8.14 -23.71 -21.88
CA LEU A 736 9.44 -23.27 -22.30
C LEU A 736 10.23 -24.52 -22.64
N LYS A 737 10.39 -24.73 -23.94
CA LYS A 737 11.08 -25.84 -24.57
C LYS A 737 12.41 -26.25 -23.91
#